data_AF-A0A9N9BSR0-F1
#
_entry.id   AF-A0A9N9BSR0-F1
#
_cell.length_a   1.000
_cell.length_b   1.000
_cell.length_c   1.000
_cell.angle_alpha   90.00
_cell.angle_beta   90.00
_cell.angle_gamma   90.00
#
_symmetry.space_group_name_H-M   'P 1'
#
loop_
_entity.id
_entity.type
_entity.pdbx_description
1 polymer ?
#
loop_
_entity_poly.entity_id
_entity_poly.type
_entity_poly.pdbx_seq_one_letter_code
_entity_poly.pdbx_strand_id
1 'polypeptide(L)'
;MIFDFSSSSSSSSVLNSTPKQDCNFLVARKRNIFSFSSAGSSSTSESEVEYNVEAIGGARTELGYKLSNASPPSIPVAASTLERVIILATALYASLKLVSIMAANEVGRIEGLDLMLLSIWTWFVYSFGFPFSNNEEKLFHRLWGTDEKYYRNDVDDGAFYGTLLIPIVAAAKIIDGHRSSSSPEYDESSMDIIQVNFELCFIMGCGLLLHMFMSKQINATNLGSIWTMIIITILSILFAAFMAAMGLLPLFQRLPWQHIIFSQFFYQISMYAIAKSMKKSFTFGELAVVSQALTLLAVEAWLITMNKFELLKLFPLQNHIPSNIVIFQIALILGILLIGIVLSPFLIRSRRLAQQPTWKNKHTRDLNNRKKKVAFIIYFITVLMIGSIGLWLRPFLNIDPYTWTLGFVIEKKARIFLCIYWIGLIVLSLGLFIQLSQARKIYSLNTKRKYFHFLALIMFMPGYLFESIFMHLAFSVAFAVLIYLEYLRYFAVFPLGKQLHVFLSEFLDSRDSGPCILSHIYLLVGCAGCIWLNGTSTLANISGIFTLGLGDAMASIIGRKYGRHRWPGSFKTIEGSIAFVVFIMIGAVILNLTASSNIWADSTQWFSYILVVSVIALLEAVTYQNDNLILPLFMWSLVNLKI
;
A
#
# COMPACT_ATOMS: atom_id res chain seq x y z
N MET A 1 15.96 11.75 -3.21
CA MET A 1 16.20 11.48 -4.62
C MET A 1 17.28 12.40 -5.13
N ILE A 2 18.52 12.12 -4.73
CA ILE A 2 19.70 12.47 -5.52
C ILE A 2 20.37 11.12 -5.73
N PHE A 3 20.42 10.68 -6.98
CA PHE A 3 21.08 9.45 -7.37
C PHE A 3 22.59 9.66 -7.19
N ASP A 4 23.22 8.82 -6.36
CA ASP A 4 24.67 8.81 -6.19
C ASP A 4 25.27 8.18 -7.46
N PHE A 5 25.79 9.01 -8.36
CA PHE A 5 26.51 8.60 -9.56
C PHE A 5 28.00 8.41 -9.21
N SER A 6 28.38 7.20 -8.81
CA SER A 6 29.79 6.82 -8.83
C SER A 6 29.92 5.41 -9.41
N SER A 7 30.25 5.36 -10.70
CA SER A 7 30.72 4.17 -11.40
C SER A 7 32.08 3.74 -10.86
N SER A 8 32.18 2.58 -10.23
CA SER A 8 33.46 1.97 -9.92
C SER A 8 33.94 1.17 -11.13
N SER A 9 34.79 1.78 -11.95
CA SER A 9 35.60 1.10 -12.96
C SER A 9 36.80 0.42 -12.28
N SER A 10 36.88 -0.90 -12.33
CA SER A 10 38.09 -1.65 -11.97
C SER A 10 38.68 -2.26 -13.23
N SER A 11 39.70 -1.62 -13.78
CA SER A 11 40.57 -2.19 -14.82
C SER A 11 41.68 -3.02 -14.19
N SER A 12 41.87 -4.22 -14.73
CA SER A 12 42.93 -5.18 -14.40
C SER A 12 44.27 -4.83 -15.06
N SER A 13 45.39 -4.99 -14.34
CA SER A 13 46.69 -5.36 -14.93
C SER A 13 47.58 -6.05 -13.90
N VAL A 14 48.37 -7.01 -14.40
CA VAL A 14 49.08 -8.09 -13.72
C VAL A 14 50.54 -7.71 -13.38
N LEU A 15 51.10 -8.35 -12.33
CA LEU A 15 52.50 -8.85 -12.11
C LEU A 15 53.27 -8.37 -10.85
N ASN A 16 53.56 -9.39 -10.02
CA ASN A 16 54.77 -9.74 -9.26
C ASN A 16 55.32 -8.98 -8.00
N SER A 17 55.42 -9.80 -6.94
CA SER A 17 56.53 -10.08 -6.00
C SER A 17 56.86 -9.19 -4.78
N THR A 18 56.32 -9.62 -3.62
CA THR A 18 56.98 -9.78 -2.29
C THR A 18 57.43 -8.49 -1.51
N PRO A 19 57.79 -8.57 -0.20
CA PRO A 19 56.90 -8.14 0.88
C PRO A 19 57.53 -7.09 1.82
N LYS A 20 56.77 -6.10 2.32
CA LYS A 20 57.10 -5.41 3.59
C LYS A 20 55.97 -4.53 4.09
N GLN A 21 55.93 -4.48 5.42
CA GLN A 21 55.09 -3.71 6.34
C GLN A 21 54.69 -2.33 5.83
N ASP A 22 53.40 -1.96 5.98
CA ASP A 22 53.02 -0.65 6.54
C ASP A 22 51.52 -0.53 6.86
N CYS A 23 51.26 0.06 8.04
CA CYS A 23 50.16 0.97 8.39
C CYS A 23 48.74 0.69 7.85
N ASN A 24 47.97 -0.15 8.56
CA ASN A 24 46.50 -0.22 8.41
C ASN A 24 45.80 0.90 9.20
N PHE A 25 45.76 2.10 8.62
CA PHE A 25 44.73 3.12 8.92
C PHE A 25 43.87 3.28 7.66
N LEU A 26 42.55 3.25 7.83
CA LEU A 26 41.49 3.54 6.81
C LEU A 26 40.90 2.38 5.99
N VAL A 27 40.28 1.38 6.63
CA VAL A 27 39.06 0.73 6.06
C VAL A 27 38.12 0.28 7.17
N ALA A 28 37.33 1.20 7.74
CA ALA A 28 36.17 0.82 8.57
C ALA A 28 35.19 1.98 8.81
N ARG A 29 34.53 2.50 7.76
CA ARG A 29 33.33 3.35 7.98
C ARG A 29 32.39 3.45 6.78
N LYS A 30 31.68 2.37 6.45
CA LYS A 30 30.34 2.47 5.84
C LYS A 30 29.31 2.10 6.92
N ARG A 31 28.94 3.08 7.76
CA ARG A 31 27.77 2.95 8.66
C ARG A 31 26.51 3.25 7.86
N ASN A 32 25.55 2.33 7.94
CA ASN A 32 24.20 2.46 7.41
C ASN A 32 23.57 3.81 7.82
N ILE A 33 23.23 4.63 6.84
CA ILE A 33 22.58 5.95 7.01
C ILE A 33 21.10 5.79 7.47
N PHE A 34 20.58 4.55 7.51
CA PHE A 34 19.15 4.26 7.67
C PHE A 34 18.76 3.36 8.85
N SER A 35 19.64 3.09 9.81
CA SER A 35 19.23 2.39 11.05
C SER A 35 18.89 3.39 12.17
N PHE A 36 17.74 3.17 12.81
CA PHE A 36 17.55 3.61 14.19
C PHE A 36 18.29 2.60 15.07
N SER A 37 19.41 2.99 15.67
CA SER A 37 19.94 2.23 16.80
C SER A 37 19.11 2.59 18.02
N SER A 38 18.53 1.57 18.66
CA SER A 38 18.18 1.67 20.08
C SER A 38 19.47 1.99 20.83
N ALA A 39 19.38 2.88 21.80
CA ALA A 39 20.50 3.25 22.63
C ALA A 39 20.91 2.04 23.51
N GLY A 40 22.20 1.72 23.54
CA GLY A 40 22.86 1.03 24.65
C GLY A 40 23.10 -0.48 24.50
N SER A 41 24.04 -0.89 23.64
CA SER A 41 24.85 -2.09 23.90
C SER A 41 26.24 -1.88 23.30
N SER A 42 27.16 -1.35 24.11
CA SER A 42 28.57 -1.26 23.77
C SER A 42 29.21 -2.64 23.84
N SER A 43 29.66 -3.13 22.69
CA SER A 43 30.55 -4.27 22.57
C SER A 43 31.95 -3.87 23.05
N THR A 44 32.40 -4.44 24.16
CA THR A 44 33.81 -4.52 24.53
C THR A 44 34.15 -5.97 24.85
N SER A 45 35.22 -6.41 24.18
CA SER A 45 36.03 -7.61 24.36
C SER A 45 35.90 -8.37 25.68
N GLU A 46 35.79 -9.69 25.54
CA GLU A 46 36.06 -10.71 26.55
C GLU A 46 37.37 -10.43 27.30
N SER A 47 37.26 -10.23 28.62
CA SER A 47 38.30 -10.55 29.59
C SER A 47 37.65 -10.64 30.97
N GLU A 48 37.98 -11.70 31.68
CA GLU A 48 37.48 -12.10 33.00
C GLU A 48 37.67 -10.99 34.04
N VAL A 49 36.58 -10.58 34.72
CA VAL A 49 36.64 -10.04 36.08
C VAL A 49 35.38 -10.48 36.83
N GLU A 50 35.61 -11.33 37.81
CA GLU A 50 34.69 -11.83 38.82
C GLU A 50 34.26 -10.67 39.75
N TYR A 51 32.96 -10.40 39.88
CA TYR A 51 32.44 -9.59 40.99
C TYR A 51 31.13 -10.19 41.50
N ASN A 52 31.21 -10.65 42.76
CA ASN A 52 30.10 -11.05 43.60
C ASN A 52 29.09 -9.90 43.77
N VAL A 53 27.83 -10.13 43.39
CA VAL A 53 26.70 -9.36 43.89
C VAL A 53 25.63 -10.34 44.34
N GLU A 54 25.48 -10.42 45.66
CA GLU A 54 24.46 -11.18 46.36
C GLU A 54 23.04 -10.65 46.04
N ALA A 55 22.19 -11.61 45.70
CA ALA A 55 20.75 -11.72 45.90
C ALA A 55 19.93 -10.47 46.32
N ILE A 56 19.02 -10.02 45.44
CA ILE A 56 17.61 -9.80 45.78
C ILE A 56 16.74 -10.30 44.60
N GLY A 57 15.88 -11.26 44.90
CA GLY A 57 15.16 -12.09 43.93
C GLY A 57 14.01 -11.41 43.17
N GLY A 58 13.68 -12.05 42.05
CA GLY A 58 12.48 -11.80 41.26
C GLY A 58 12.48 -12.67 40.00
N ALA A 59 11.93 -13.87 40.10
CA ALA A 59 11.81 -14.84 39.01
C ALA A 59 10.96 -14.27 37.84
N ARG A 60 11.61 -13.55 36.92
CA ARG A 60 11.18 -13.43 35.52
C ARG A 60 12.05 -14.37 34.72
N THR A 61 11.59 -15.60 34.71
CA THR A 61 12.19 -16.78 34.11
C THR A 61 12.63 -16.56 32.66
N GLU A 62 13.75 -17.21 32.30
CA GLU A 62 14.34 -17.41 30.97
C GLU A 62 13.35 -17.68 29.82
N LEU A 63 12.09 -17.98 30.12
CA LEU A 63 11.00 -18.13 29.17
C LEU A 63 10.78 -16.88 28.31
N GLY A 64 10.90 -15.68 28.89
CA GLY A 64 10.74 -14.42 28.16
C GLY A 64 11.86 -14.15 27.14
N TYR A 65 13.07 -14.62 27.43
CA TYR A 65 14.25 -14.47 26.56
C TYR A 65 14.33 -15.59 25.51
N LYS A 66 13.85 -16.80 25.83
CA LYS A 66 13.67 -17.89 24.86
C LYS A 66 12.53 -17.61 23.87
N LEU A 67 11.49 -16.86 24.25
CA LEU A 67 10.42 -16.43 23.35
C LEU A 67 10.81 -15.28 22.42
N SER A 68 11.77 -14.42 22.79
CA SER A 68 12.26 -13.35 21.90
C SER A 68 13.26 -13.81 20.85
N ASN A 69 13.90 -14.97 21.07
CA ASN A 69 14.86 -15.59 20.16
C ASN A 69 14.34 -16.87 19.47
N ALA A 70 13.04 -17.17 19.61
CA ALA A 70 12.41 -18.21 18.81
C ALA A 70 12.42 -17.76 17.34
N SER A 71 13.06 -18.55 16.48
CA SER A 71 12.83 -18.45 15.03
C SER A 71 11.33 -18.48 14.78
N PRO A 72 10.79 -17.68 13.83
CA PRO A 72 9.39 -17.78 13.48
C PRO A 72 9.08 -19.26 13.19
N PRO A 73 7.96 -19.81 13.71
CA PRO A 73 7.62 -21.19 13.44
C PRO A 73 7.63 -21.41 11.93
N SER A 74 8.12 -22.58 11.49
CA SER A 74 7.99 -22.99 10.11
C SER A 74 6.53 -22.81 9.69
N ILE A 75 6.35 -22.15 8.56
CA ILE A 75 5.05 -21.89 7.94
C ILE A 75 4.23 -23.18 8.05
N PRO A 76 3.04 -23.18 8.65
CA PRO A 76 2.12 -24.26 8.38
C PRO A 76 1.68 -24.07 6.93
N VAL A 77 2.38 -24.76 6.03
CA VAL A 77 2.21 -24.75 4.56
C VAL A 77 0.73 -24.76 4.14
N ALA A 78 -0.14 -25.36 4.95
CA ALA A 78 -1.58 -25.40 4.74
C ALA A 78 -2.26 -24.01 4.70
N ALA A 79 -1.91 -23.06 5.58
CA ALA A 79 -2.63 -21.78 5.68
C ALA A 79 -2.32 -20.85 4.49
N SER A 80 -1.06 -20.79 4.05
CA SER A 80 -0.68 -20.05 2.84
C SER A 80 -1.25 -20.70 1.58
N THR A 81 -1.41 -22.04 1.56
CA THR A 81 -2.05 -22.73 0.45
C THR A 81 -3.54 -22.40 0.36
N LEU A 82 -4.26 -22.37 1.49
CA LEU A 82 -5.69 -22.02 1.50
C LEU A 82 -5.92 -20.56 1.04
N GLU A 83 -5.08 -19.63 1.49
CA GLU A 83 -5.11 -18.24 1.02
C GLU A 83 -5.02 -18.17 -0.50
N ARG A 84 -4.05 -18.86 -1.11
CA ARG A 84 -3.87 -18.91 -2.56
C ARG A 84 -5.05 -19.53 -3.29
N VAL A 85 -5.65 -20.58 -2.72
CA VAL A 85 -6.87 -21.21 -3.28
C VAL A 85 -8.04 -20.23 -3.29
N ILE A 86 -8.26 -19.48 -2.21
CA ILE A 86 -9.33 -18.47 -2.15
C ILE A 86 -9.13 -17.37 -3.21
N ILE A 87 -7.90 -16.88 -3.32
CA ILE A 87 -7.52 -15.85 -4.30
C ILE A 87 -7.71 -16.37 -5.73
N LEU A 88 -7.22 -17.58 -6.02
CA LEU A 88 -7.36 -18.22 -7.32
C LEU A 88 -8.83 -18.44 -7.69
N ALA A 89 -9.63 -18.99 -6.76
CA ALA A 89 -11.05 -19.22 -6.98
C ALA A 89 -11.79 -17.92 -7.27
N THR A 90 -11.43 -16.84 -6.56
CA THR A 90 -11.99 -15.50 -6.80
C THR A 90 -11.62 -14.98 -8.19
N ALA A 91 -10.37 -15.14 -8.61
CA ALA A 91 -9.91 -14.70 -9.92
C ALA A 91 -10.57 -15.47 -11.07
N LEU A 92 -10.68 -16.80 -10.94
CA LEU A 92 -11.37 -17.65 -11.91
C LEU A 92 -12.87 -17.33 -11.96
N TYR A 93 -13.52 -17.10 -10.83
CA TYR A 93 -14.92 -16.68 -10.80
C TYR A 93 -15.12 -15.33 -11.48
N ALA A 94 -14.27 -14.34 -11.20
CA ALA A 94 -14.29 -13.03 -11.84
C ALA A 94 -14.11 -13.14 -13.36
N SER A 95 -13.15 -13.95 -13.80
CA SER A 95 -12.91 -14.27 -15.21
C SER A 95 -14.15 -14.86 -15.89
N LEU A 96 -14.73 -15.94 -15.32
CA LEU A 96 -15.91 -16.59 -15.88
C LEU A 96 -17.10 -15.65 -15.95
N LYS A 97 -17.30 -14.82 -14.92
CA LYS A 97 -18.34 -13.78 -14.91
C LYS A 97 -18.11 -12.74 -15.99
N LEU A 98 -16.87 -12.29 -16.18
CA LEU A 98 -16.53 -11.30 -17.21
C LEU A 98 -16.82 -11.86 -18.61
N VAL A 99 -16.38 -13.09 -18.90
CA VAL A 99 -16.70 -13.79 -20.16
C VAL A 99 -18.20 -13.95 -20.35
N SER A 100 -18.94 -14.29 -19.30
CA SER A 100 -20.39 -14.50 -19.39
C SER A 100 -21.17 -13.21 -19.62
N ILE A 101 -20.82 -12.12 -18.94
CA ILE A 101 -21.53 -10.83 -19.04
C ILE A 101 -21.19 -10.15 -20.36
N MET A 102 -19.93 -10.22 -20.78
CA MET A 102 -19.43 -9.58 -21.98
C MET A 102 -19.36 -10.53 -23.18
N ALA A 103 -20.14 -11.62 -23.18
CA ALA A 103 -20.08 -12.64 -24.24
C ALA A 103 -20.32 -12.07 -25.66
N ALA A 104 -21.12 -11.00 -25.76
CA ALA A 104 -21.40 -10.30 -27.02
C ALA A 104 -20.33 -9.26 -27.40
N ASN A 105 -19.46 -8.86 -26.47
CA ASN A 105 -18.37 -7.92 -26.70
C ASN A 105 -17.04 -8.68 -26.80
N GLU A 106 -16.43 -8.68 -27.99
CA GLU A 106 -15.17 -9.40 -28.21
C GLU A 106 -14.05 -8.96 -27.25
N VAL A 107 -14.00 -7.66 -26.90
CA VAL A 107 -13.01 -7.11 -25.97
C VAL A 107 -13.17 -7.74 -24.59
N GLY A 108 -14.37 -7.69 -24.02
CA GLY A 108 -14.62 -8.21 -22.67
C GLY A 108 -14.45 -9.73 -22.56
N ARG A 109 -14.71 -10.47 -23.64
CA ARG A 109 -14.42 -11.91 -23.71
C ARG A 109 -12.91 -12.18 -23.61
N ILE A 110 -12.09 -11.40 -24.32
CA ILE A 110 -10.63 -11.55 -24.29
C ILE A 110 -10.10 -11.18 -22.89
N GLU A 111 -10.57 -10.07 -22.31
CA GLU A 111 -10.17 -9.64 -20.96
C GLU A 111 -10.47 -10.70 -19.89
N GLY A 112 -11.61 -11.38 -20.01
CA GLY A 112 -11.96 -12.51 -19.14
C GLY A 112 -10.99 -13.69 -19.29
N LEU A 113 -10.55 -14.00 -20.51
CA LEU A 113 -9.53 -15.02 -20.78
C LEU A 113 -8.15 -14.61 -20.27
N ASP A 114 -7.79 -13.32 -20.36
CA ASP A 114 -6.52 -12.80 -19.86
C ASP A 114 -6.40 -13.01 -18.34
N LEU A 115 -7.45 -12.66 -17.58
CA LEU A 115 -7.46 -12.89 -16.14
C LEU A 115 -7.33 -14.39 -15.82
N MET A 116 -8.00 -15.26 -16.59
CA MET A 116 -7.88 -16.70 -16.43
C MET A 116 -6.44 -17.16 -16.65
N LEU A 117 -5.81 -16.69 -17.73
CA LEU A 117 -4.45 -17.03 -18.11
C LEU A 117 -3.45 -16.57 -17.05
N LEU A 118 -3.55 -15.33 -16.58
CA LEU A 118 -2.71 -14.79 -15.51
C LEU A 118 -2.86 -15.60 -14.22
N SER A 119 -4.09 -15.99 -13.88
CA SER A 119 -4.39 -16.79 -12.70
C SER A 119 -3.76 -18.17 -12.77
N ILE A 120 -3.89 -18.85 -13.92
CA ILE A 120 -3.30 -20.16 -14.17
C ILE A 120 -1.77 -20.07 -14.13
N TRP A 121 -1.16 -19.09 -14.82
CA TRP A 121 0.30 -18.91 -14.81
C TRP A 121 0.84 -18.62 -13.41
N THR A 122 0.16 -17.75 -12.66
CA THR A 122 0.55 -17.45 -11.27
C THR A 122 0.50 -18.70 -10.41
N TRP A 123 -0.55 -19.52 -10.54
CA TRP A 123 -0.65 -20.81 -9.86
C TRP A 123 0.48 -21.76 -10.25
N PHE A 124 0.75 -21.96 -11.54
CA PHE A 124 1.82 -22.84 -11.99
C PHE A 124 3.20 -22.43 -11.44
N VAL A 125 3.54 -21.14 -11.53
CA VAL A 125 4.81 -20.61 -11.02
C VAL A 125 4.95 -20.84 -9.52
N TYR A 126 3.87 -20.70 -8.75
CA TYR A 126 3.89 -20.86 -7.30
C TYR A 126 3.84 -22.31 -6.83
N SER A 127 3.12 -23.18 -7.54
CA SER A 127 2.96 -24.59 -7.17
C SER A 127 4.14 -25.45 -7.62
N PHE A 128 4.72 -25.16 -8.78
CA PHE A 128 5.75 -26.01 -9.40
C PHE A 128 7.10 -25.30 -9.56
N GLY A 129 7.19 -24.01 -9.23
CA GLY A 129 8.35 -23.20 -9.57
C GLY A 129 8.43 -22.91 -11.07
N PHE A 130 9.52 -22.29 -11.50
CA PHE A 130 9.81 -22.18 -12.93
C PHE A 130 10.47 -23.48 -13.41
N PRO A 131 10.11 -23.98 -14.60
CA PRO A 131 10.84 -25.08 -15.21
C PRO A 131 12.34 -24.71 -15.28
N PHE A 132 13.21 -25.68 -14.98
CA PHE A 132 14.68 -25.52 -14.89
C PHE A 132 15.22 -24.78 -13.65
N SER A 133 14.42 -24.54 -12.61
CA SER A 133 14.92 -24.05 -11.31
C SER A 133 15.51 -25.21 -10.50
N ASN A 134 16.76 -25.09 -10.02
CA ASN A 134 17.35 -26.07 -9.11
C ASN A 134 16.56 -26.08 -7.77
N ASN A 135 16.23 -27.28 -7.31
CA ASN A 135 15.02 -27.59 -6.53
C ASN A 135 15.11 -27.41 -4.99
N GLU A 136 15.98 -26.56 -4.44
CA GLU A 136 16.13 -26.46 -2.97
C GLU A 136 16.06 -25.06 -2.37
N GLU A 137 15.93 -24.01 -3.18
CA GLU A 137 15.81 -22.65 -2.64
C GLU A 137 14.37 -22.30 -2.26
N LYS A 138 14.23 -21.85 -1.01
CA LYS A 138 13.03 -21.23 -0.44
C LYS A 138 12.31 -20.38 -1.51
N LEU A 139 10.99 -20.56 -1.68
CA LEU A 139 10.14 -19.71 -2.55
C LEU A 139 10.14 -18.27 -2.01
N PHE A 140 11.22 -17.55 -2.25
CA PHE A 140 11.35 -16.13 -1.97
C PHE A 140 11.53 -15.40 -3.29
N HIS A 141 10.52 -14.63 -3.67
CA HIS A 141 10.49 -13.84 -4.87
C HIS A 141 10.88 -12.39 -4.59
N ARG A 142 11.56 -11.78 -5.56
CA ARG A 142 12.08 -10.42 -5.45
C ARG A 142 12.15 -9.75 -6.81
N LEU A 143 12.25 -8.42 -6.80
CA LEU A 143 12.66 -7.68 -7.99
C LEU A 143 14.05 -8.13 -8.44
N TRP A 144 14.18 -8.41 -9.73
CA TRP A 144 15.46 -8.75 -10.35
C TRP A 144 16.51 -7.66 -10.09
N GLY A 145 17.71 -8.05 -9.64
CA GLY A 145 18.78 -7.11 -9.27
C GLY A 145 18.62 -6.43 -7.90
N THR A 146 17.72 -6.92 -7.04
CA THR A 146 17.59 -6.45 -5.65
C THR A 146 17.92 -7.54 -4.63
N ASP A 147 18.33 -7.12 -3.43
CA ASP A 147 18.64 -8.03 -2.32
C ASP A 147 17.38 -8.33 -1.50
N GLU A 148 17.32 -9.51 -0.89
CA GLU A 148 16.25 -9.90 0.05
C GLU A 148 16.08 -8.93 1.20
N LYS A 149 17.19 -8.29 1.62
CA LYS A 149 17.24 -7.29 2.70
C LYS A 149 16.38 -6.05 2.43
N TYR A 150 15.88 -5.88 1.21
CA TYR A 150 15.06 -4.73 0.82
C TYR A 150 13.60 -4.96 1.19
N TYR A 151 13.19 -6.21 1.41
CA TYR A 151 11.82 -6.59 1.73
C TYR A 151 11.68 -6.89 3.23
N ARG A 152 10.45 -6.79 3.72
CA ARG A 152 10.11 -7.21 5.08
C ARG A 152 10.19 -8.74 5.15
N ASN A 153 10.79 -9.25 6.21
CA ASN A 153 10.75 -10.69 6.49
C ASN A 153 9.34 -11.02 6.97
N ASP A 154 8.58 -11.73 6.16
CA ASP A 154 7.22 -12.19 6.48
C ASP A 154 7.09 -13.69 6.19
N VAL A 155 5.95 -14.27 6.57
CA VAL A 155 5.64 -15.70 6.38
C VAL A 155 5.54 -16.04 4.90
N ASP A 156 5.04 -15.12 4.08
CA ASP A 156 4.92 -15.23 2.62
C ASP A 156 5.41 -13.91 1.99
N ASP A 157 6.11 -13.97 0.86
CA ASP A 157 6.57 -12.78 0.13
C ASP A 157 5.41 -11.99 -0.50
N GLY A 158 4.23 -12.61 -0.61
CA GLY A 158 3.00 -11.99 -1.05
C GLY A 158 2.86 -11.86 -2.56
N ALA A 159 3.78 -12.36 -3.38
CA ALA A 159 3.67 -12.10 -4.82
C ALA A 159 2.45 -12.78 -5.46
N PHE A 160 1.91 -13.87 -4.89
CA PHE A 160 0.69 -14.50 -5.42
C PHE A 160 -0.49 -13.53 -5.42
N TYR A 161 -0.76 -12.89 -4.28
CA TYR A 161 -1.83 -11.88 -4.21
C TYR A 161 -1.41 -10.58 -4.90
N GLY A 162 -0.12 -10.21 -4.86
CA GLY A 162 0.38 -9.02 -5.55
C GLY A 162 0.14 -9.06 -7.06
N THR A 163 0.22 -10.25 -7.67
CA THR A 163 -0.06 -10.45 -9.10
C THR A 163 -1.55 -10.42 -9.43
N LEU A 164 -2.43 -10.91 -8.55
CA LEU A 164 -3.85 -11.11 -8.88
C LEU A 164 -4.81 -10.09 -8.27
N LEU A 165 -4.48 -9.46 -7.14
CA LEU A 165 -5.42 -8.61 -6.40
C LEU A 165 -5.95 -7.44 -7.25
N ILE A 166 -5.07 -6.66 -7.86
CA ILE A 166 -5.48 -5.49 -8.64
C ILE A 166 -6.18 -5.88 -9.95
N PRO A 167 -5.72 -6.90 -10.72
CA PRO A 167 -6.51 -7.44 -11.84
C PRO A 167 -7.91 -7.93 -11.47
N ILE A 168 -8.08 -8.58 -10.30
CA ILE A 168 -9.41 -8.97 -9.79
C ILE A 168 -10.27 -7.73 -9.53
N VAL A 169 -9.71 -6.70 -8.86
CA VAL A 169 -10.42 -5.44 -8.58
C VAL A 169 -10.81 -4.76 -9.90
N ALA A 170 -9.92 -4.72 -10.88
CA ALA A 170 -10.20 -4.14 -12.20
C ALA A 170 -11.30 -4.92 -12.95
N ALA A 171 -11.29 -6.26 -12.92
CA ALA A 171 -12.36 -7.07 -13.50
C ALA A 171 -13.70 -6.84 -12.80
N ALA A 172 -13.71 -6.77 -11.47
CA ALA A 172 -14.90 -6.42 -10.70
C ALA A 172 -15.41 -5.01 -11.04
N LYS A 173 -14.51 -4.06 -11.36
CA LYS A 173 -14.86 -2.71 -11.80
C LYS A 173 -15.46 -2.68 -13.21
N ILE A 174 -14.97 -3.51 -14.15
CA ILE A 174 -15.61 -3.67 -15.48
C ILE A 174 -17.04 -4.17 -15.32
N ILE A 175 -17.22 -5.23 -14.51
CA ILE A 175 -18.54 -5.82 -14.24
C ILE A 175 -19.47 -4.78 -13.59
N ASP A 176 -18.96 -3.97 -12.67
CA ASP A 176 -19.71 -2.88 -12.05
C ASP A 176 -20.11 -1.78 -13.06
N GLY A 177 -19.18 -1.37 -13.92
CA GLY A 177 -19.43 -0.38 -14.98
C GLY A 177 -20.48 -0.84 -15.98
N HIS A 178 -20.43 -2.10 -16.42
CA HIS A 178 -21.43 -2.67 -17.34
C HIS A 178 -22.86 -2.68 -16.75
N ARG A 179 -23.01 -2.75 -15.42
CA ARG A 179 -24.33 -2.63 -14.78
C ARG A 179 -24.83 -1.20 -14.73
N SER A 180 -23.92 -0.23 -14.80
CA SER A 180 -24.25 1.19 -14.78
C SER A 180 -24.69 1.67 -16.16
N SER A 181 -24.11 1.11 -17.23
CA SER A 181 -24.43 1.44 -18.62
C SER A 181 -25.83 1.04 -19.08
N SER A 182 -26.56 0.22 -18.32
CA SER A 182 -28.01 0.04 -18.52
C SER A 182 -28.84 1.24 -18.04
N SER A 183 -28.20 2.29 -17.51
CA SER A 183 -28.80 3.58 -17.13
C SER A 183 -28.44 4.64 -18.19
N PRO A 184 -29.39 5.48 -18.65
CA PRO A 184 -29.21 6.38 -19.80
C PRO A 184 -28.21 7.54 -19.62
N GLU A 185 -27.52 7.63 -18.48
CA GLU A 185 -26.55 8.69 -18.14
C GLU A 185 -25.08 8.25 -18.22
N TYR A 186 -24.79 6.99 -18.58
CA TYR A 186 -23.42 6.47 -18.61
C TYR A 186 -22.77 6.64 -19.99
N ASP A 187 -21.70 7.42 -20.05
CA ASP A 187 -20.95 7.72 -21.29
C ASP A 187 -20.07 6.52 -21.72
N GLU A 188 -20.11 6.16 -23.01
CA GLU A 188 -19.32 5.04 -23.58
C GLU A 188 -17.81 5.22 -23.31
N SER A 189 -17.34 6.47 -23.26
CA SER A 189 -15.96 6.85 -22.94
C SER A 189 -15.47 6.34 -21.57
N SER A 190 -16.39 6.16 -20.62
CA SER A 190 -16.08 5.72 -19.26
C SER A 190 -15.85 4.21 -19.15
N MET A 191 -16.35 3.41 -20.11
CA MET A 191 -16.08 1.97 -20.12
C MET A 191 -14.72 1.66 -20.73
N ASP A 192 -14.34 2.36 -21.81
CA ASP A 192 -13.05 2.18 -22.46
C ASP A 192 -11.88 2.42 -21.49
N ILE A 193 -11.95 3.45 -20.63
CA ILE A 193 -10.91 3.72 -19.63
C ILE A 193 -10.81 2.61 -18.57
N ILE A 194 -11.93 2.03 -18.15
CA ILE A 194 -11.93 0.93 -17.17
C ILE A 194 -11.29 -0.32 -17.79
N GLN A 195 -11.60 -0.62 -19.05
CA GLN A 195 -11.03 -1.73 -19.80
C GLN A 195 -9.53 -1.55 -20.08
N VAL A 196 -9.10 -0.36 -20.51
CA VAL A 196 -7.66 -0.05 -20.67
C VAL A 196 -6.90 -0.19 -19.35
N ASN A 197 -7.49 0.26 -18.24
CA ASN A 197 -6.89 0.09 -16.91
C ASN A 197 -6.78 -1.39 -16.53
N PHE A 198 -7.75 -2.23 -16.88
CA PHE A 198 -7.67 -3.67 -16.68
C PHE A 198 -6.52 -4.31 -17.49
N GLU A 199 -6.42 -4.01 -18.79
CA GLU A 199 -5.32 -4.51 -19.64
C GLU A 199 -3.95 -4.07 -19.08
N LEU A 200 -3.84 -2.84 -18.55
CA LEU A 200 -2.64 -2.35 -17.89
C LEU A 200 -2.31 -3.14 -16.60
N CYS A 201 -3.32 -3.46 -15.79
CA CYS A 201 -3.15 -4.29 -14.59
C CYS A 201 -2.67 -5.70 -14.93
N PHE A 202 -3.22 -6.30 -16.00
CA PHE A 202 -2.77 -7.59 -16.50
C PHE A 202 -1.29 -7.55 -16.91
N ILE A 203 -0.87 -6.55 -17.69
CA ILE A 203 0.55 -6.41 -18.11
C ILE A 203 1.47 -6.22 -16.90
N MET A 204 1.07 -5.40 -15.91
CA MET A 204 1.85 -5.23 -14.67
C MET A 204 1.95 -6.53 -13.87
N GLY A 205 0.90 -7.35 -13.85
CA GLY A 205 0.88 -8.70 -13.28
C GLY A 205 1.85 -9.65 -14.00
N CYS A 206 1.83 -9.68 -15.34
CA CYS A 206 2.83 -10.41 -16.12
C CYS A 206 4.27 -9.91 -15.87
N GLY A 207 4.45 -8.60 -15.69
CA GLY A 207 5.73 -7.99 -15.33
C GLY A 207 6.27 -8.50 -13.98
N LEU A 208 5.40 -8.81 -13.01
CA LEU A 208 5.81 -9.44 -11.75
C LEU A 208 6.28 -10.87 -11.96
N LEU A 209 5.55 -11.67 -12.75
CA LEU A 209 5.97 -13.02 -13.12
C LEU A 209 7.33 -13.01 -13.82
N LEU A 210 7.58 -12.01 -14.68
CA LEU A 210 8.85 -11.79 -15.34
C LEU A 210 9.98 -11.48 -14.34
N HIS A 211 9.73 -10.61 -13.34
CA HIS A 211 10.70 -10.39 -12.26
C HIS A 211 11.00 -11.67 -11.48
N MET A 212 9.97 -12.44 -11.13
CA MET A 212 10.13 -13.72 -10.43
C MET A 212 11.00 -14.68 -11.25
N PHE A 213 10.76 -14.77 -12.56
CA PHE A 213 11.55 -15.60 -13.47
C PHE A 213 13.01 -15.14 -13.53
N MET A 214 13.23 -13.87 -13.85
CA MET A 214 14.58 -13.31 -14.03
C MET A 214 15.38 -13.36 -12.73
N SER A 215 14.73 -13.16 -11.58
CA SER A 215 15.39 -13.22 -10.26
C SER A 215 15.94 -14.60 -9.89
N LYS A 216 15.33 -15.67 -10.41
CA LYS A 216 15.75 -17.06 -10.18
C LYS A 216 16.72 -17.56 -11.23
N GLN A 217 16.54 -17.17 -12.49
CA GLN A 217 17.32 -17.70 -13.61
C GLN A 217 18.61 -16.91 -13.89
N ILE A 218 18.60 -15.59 -13.69
CA ILE A 218 19.72 -14.73 -14.07
C ILE A 218 20.29 -14.03 -12.85
N ASN A 219 21.44 -14.51 -12.40
CA ASN A 219 22.13 -13.91 -11.27
C ASN A 219 22.75 -12.56 -11.67
N ALA A 220 22.10 -11.46 -11.31
CA ALA A 220 22.51 -10.09 -11.67
C ALA A 220 23.39 -9.43 -10.59
N THR A 221 24.17 -10.19 -9.82
CA THR A 221 24.99 -9.68 -8.69
C THR A 221 25.96 -8.56 -9.10
N ASN A 222 26.46 -8.59 -10.33
CA ASN A 222 27.38 -7.59 -10.87
C ASN A 222 26.67 -6.42 -11.59
N LEU A 223 25.38 -6.55 -11.89
CA LEU A 223 24.62 -5.52 -12.59
C LEU A 223 23.98 -4.57 -11.57
N GLY A 224 24.25 -3.28 -11.68
CA GLY A 224 23.61 -2.29 -10.82
C GLY A 224 22.09 -2.29 -11.00
N SER A 225 21.34 -2.07 -9.91
CA SER A 225 19.86 -2.01 -9.89
C SER A 225 19.20 -1.14 -10.97
N ILE A 226 19.92 -0.13 -11.48
CA ILE A 226 19.44 0.76 -12.56
C ILE A 226 19.45 0.02 -13.90
N TRP A 227 20.51 -0.74 -14.19
CA TRP A 227 20.60 -1.51 -15.43
C TRP A 227 19.59 -2.64 -15.47
N THR A 228 19.37 -3.34 -14.34
CA THR A 228 18.33 -4.36 -14.25
C THR A 228 16.94 -3.76 -14.46
N MET A 229 16.67 -2.58 -13.91
CA MET A 229 15.42 -1.83 -14.13
C MET A 229 15.27 -1.42 -15.61
N ILE A 230 16.32 -0.95 -16.28
CA ILE A 230 16.24 -0.58 -17.71
C ILE A 230 15.95 -1.83 -18.56
N ILE A 231 16.69 -2.91 -18.35
CA ILE A 231 16.53 -4.14 -19.13
C ILE A 231 15.14 -4.74 -18.93
N ILE A 232 14.67 -4.83 -17.69
CA ILE A 232 13.33 -5.39 -17.42
C ILE A 232 12.21 -4.48 -17.96
N THR A 233 12.42 -3.16 -17.98
CA THR A 233 11.47 -2.23 -18.60
C THR A 233 11.36 -2.50 -20.10
N ILE A 234 12.50 -2.62 -20.80
CA ILE A 234 12.53 -2.95 -22.23
C ILE A 234 11.85 -4.30 -22.47
N LEU A 235 12.17 -5.31 -21.67
CA LEU A 235 11.58 -6.64 -21.77
C LEU A 235 10.07 -6.61 -21.52
N SER A 236 9.58 -5.83 -20.55
CA SER A 236 8.16 -5.67 -20.27
C SER A 236 7.40 -4.99 -21.42
N ILE A 237 8.01 -4.01 -22.08
CA ILE A 237 7.43 -3.34 -23.26
C ILE A 237 7.36 -4.31 -24.44
N LEU A 238 8.44 -5.04 -24.70
CA LEU A 238 8.48 -6.04 -25.77
C LEU A 238 7.48 -7.18 -25.51
N PHE A 239 7.36 -7.61 -24.26
CA PHE A 239 6.39 -8.62 -23.86
C PHE A 239 4.95 -8.13 -24.04
N ALA A 240 4.64 -6.90 -23.63
CA ALA A 240 3.33 -6.31 -23.86
C ALA A 240 2.99 -6.22 -25.36
N ALA A 241 3.95 -5.79 -26.19
CA ALA A 241 3.77 -5.76 -27.65
C ALA A 241 3.55 -7.15 -28.25
N PHE A 242 4.26 -8.17 -27.75
CA PHE A 242 4.08 -9.56 -28.16
C PHE A 242 2.70 -10.09 -27.79
N MET A 243 2.25 -9.87 -26.55
CA MET A 243 0.91 -10.29 -26.09
C MET A 243 -0.19 -9.59 -26.88
N ALA A 244 -0.02 -8.29 -27.16
CA ALA A 244 -0.91 -7.55 -28.03
C ALA A 244 -0.94 -8.19 -29.43
N ALA A 245 0.20 -8.51 -30.03
CA ALA A 245 0.25 -9.16 -31.34
C ALA A 245 -0.40 -10.56 -31.37
N MET A 246 -0.46 -11.26 -30.24
CA MET A 246 -1.19 -12.53 -30.08
C MET A 246 -2.72 -12.34 -29.91
N GLY A 247 -3.20 -11.10 -29.84
CA GLY A 247 -4.63 -10.78 -29.69
C GLY A 247 -5.14 -10.77 -28.25
N LEU A 248 -4.26 -10.80 -27.25
CA LEU A 248 -4.64 -10.78 -25.83
C LEU A 248 -4.89 -9.36 -25.28
N LEU A 249 -4.52 -8.30 -26.00
CA LEU A 249 -4.65 -6.92 -25.51
C LEU A 249 -5.30 -6.02 -26.57
N PRO A 250 -6.61 -6.18 -26.81
CA PRO A 250 -7.31 -5.58 -27.94
C PRO A 250 -7.34 -4.04 -27.91
N LEU A 251 -7.37 -3.39 -26.73
CA LEU A 251 -7.35 -1.93 -26.63
C LEU A 251 -5.93 -1.36 -26.65
N PHE A 252 -4.95 -2.06 -26.07
CA PHE A 252 -3.54 -1.66 -26.12
C PHE A 252 -2.99 -1.56 -27.55
N GLN A 253 -3.49 -2.34 -28.51
CA GLN A 253 -3.14 -2.19 -29.92
C GLN A 253 -3.58 -0.85 -30.53
N ARG A 254 -4.66 -0.27 -30.01
CA ARG A 254 -5.26 0.97 -30.53
C ARG A 254 -4.63 2.22 -29.91
N LEU A 255 -4.04 2.07 -28.72
CA LEU A 255 -3.39 3.16 -27.99
C LEU A 255 -2.01 3.49 -28.59
N PRO A 256 -1.58 4.76 -28.49
CA PRO A 256 -0.26 5.14 -28.97
C PRO A 256 0.85 4.60 -28.08
N TRP A 257 1.99 4.29 -28.69
CA TRP A 257 3.14 3.66 -28.02
C TRP A 257 3.65 4.46 -26.82
N GLN A 258 3.47 5.79 -26.81
CA GLN A 258 3.85 6.67 -25.69
C GLN A 258 3.14 6.28 -24.39
N HIS A 259 1.87 5.86 -24.46
CA HIS A 259 1.10 5.42 -23.31
C HIS A 259 1.73 4.16 -22.68
N ILE A 260 2.09 3.20 -23.53
CA ILE A 260 2.72 1.93 -23.13
C ILE A 260 4.09 2.18 -22.49
N ILE A 261 4.92 3.00 -23.14
CA ILE A 261 6.26 3.31 -22.62
C ILE A 261 6.13 4.04 -21.28
N PHE A 262 5.26 5.04 -21.17
CA PHE A 262 5.05 5.77 -19.93
C PHE A 262 4.57 4.86 -18.81
N SER A 263 3.57 4.02 -19.06
CA SER A 263 2.99 3.14 -18.05
C SER A 263 4.00 2.11 -17.53
N GLN A 264 4.72 1.42 -18.43
CA GLN A 264 5.70 0.41 -18.04
C GLN A 264 6.91 1.05 -17.34
N PHE A 265 7.41 2.17 -17.86
CA PHE A 265 8.53 2.88 -17.25
C PHE A 265 8.19 3.39 -15.85
N PHE A 266 7.01 4.00 -15.69
CA PHE A 266 6.56 4.50 -14.40
C PHE A 266 6.35 3.36 -13.38
N TYR A 267 5.74 2.25 -13.81
CA TYR A 267 5.57 1.07 -12.97
C TYR A 267 6.92 0.55 -12.45
N GLN A 268 7.88 0.35 -13.35
CA GLN A 268 9.21 -0.15 -13.02
C GLN A 268 9.95 0.82 -12.09
N ILE A 269 9.95 2.12 -12.40
CA ILE A 269 10.56 3.12 -11.52
C ILE A 269 9.93 3.11 -10.13
N SER A 270 8.60 3.04 -10.03
CA SER A 270 7.91 3.04 -8.74
C SER A 270 8.34 1.84 -7.89
N MET A 271 8.38 0.64 -8.47
CA MET A 271 8.80 -0.60 -7.78
C MET A 271 10.22 -0.47 -7.22
N TYR A 272 11.19 -0.12 -8.06
CA TYR A 272 12.59 0.00 -7.65
C TYR A 272 12.82 1.18 -6.70
N ALA A 273 12.15 2.31 -6.90
CA ALA A 273 12.27 3.48 -6.04
C ALA A 273 11.74 3.21 -4.63
N ILE A 274 10.57 2.58 -4.50
CA ILE A 274 9.98 2.22 -3.21
C ILE A 274 10.83 1.14 -2.52
N ALA A 275 11.19 0.05 -3.23
CA ALA A 275 12.02 -1.02 -2.67
C ALA A 275 13.36 -0.50 -2.10
N LYS A 276 14.01 0.41 -2.82
CA LYS A 276 15.32 0.95 -2.41
C LYS A 276 15.22 2.01 -1.31
N SER A 277 14.17 2.83 -1.33
CA SER A 277 13.99 3.94 -0.39
C SER A 277 13.40 3.49 0.94
N MET A 278 12.51 2.49 0.92
CA MET A 278 11.70 2.05 2.06
C MET A 278 12.03 0.59 2.46
N LYS A 279 13.33 0.28 2.53
CA LYS A 279 13.84 -1.07 2.84
C LYS A 279 13.17 -1.68 4.07
N LYS A 280 12.74 -2.95 3.99
CA LYS A 280 12.05 -3.70 5.05
C LYS A 280 10.66 -3.18 5.44
N SER A 281 10.10 -2.22 4.70
CA SER A 281 8.73 -1.75 5.00
C SER A 281 7.68 -2.63 4.34
N PHE A 282 7.92 -3.07 3.09
CA PHE A 282 6.95 -3.81 2.28
C PHE A 282 7.39 -5.27 2.08
N THR A 283 6.41 -6.18 2.00
CA THR A 283 6.61 -7.47 1.31
C THR A 283 6.67 -7.24 -0.21
N PHE A 284 7.10 -8.25 -0.98
CA PHE A 284 7.18 -8.11 -2.44
C PHE A 284 5.78 -7.92 -3.05
N GLY A 285 4.76 -8.60 -2.52
CA GLY A 285 3.36 -8.41 -2.88
C GLY A 285 2.79 -7.03 -2.51
N GLU A 286 3.06 -6.54 -1.29
CA GLU A 286 2.56 -5.23 -0.86
C GLU A 286 3.13 -4.11 -1.75
N LEU A 287 4.43 -4.21 -2.05
CA LEU A 287 5.11 -3.31 -2.97
C LEU A 287 4.45 -3.32 -4.35
N ALA A 288 4.17 -4.50 -4.89
CA ALA A 288 3.53 -4.66 -6.20
C ALA A 288 2.16 -4.00 -6.26
N VAL A 289 1.31 -4.20 -5.24
CA VAL A 289 -0.03 -3.61 -5.18
C VAL A 289 0.04 -2.08 -5.12
N VAL A 290 0.91 -1.54 -4.28
CA VAL A 290 1.09 -0.08 -4.14
C VAL A 290 1.62 0.54 -5.45
N SER A 291 2.59 -0.11 -6.09
CA SER A 291 3.13 0.34 -7.37
C SER A 291 2.12 0.28 -8.51
N GLN A 292 1.29 -0.77 -8.59
CA GLN A 292 0.22 -0.85 -9.58
C GLN A 292 -0.80 0.29 -9.41
N ALA A 293 -1.27 0.52 -8.18
CA ALA A 293 -2.21 1.61 -7.89
C ALA A 293 -1.61 2.98 -8.23
N LEU A 294 -0.32 3.20 -7.93
CA LEU A 294 0.36 4.45 -8.24
C LEU A 294 0.52 4.66 -9.75
N THR A 295 0.81 3.59 -10.50
CA THR A 295 0.88 3.65 -11.97
C THR A 295 -0.45 4.01 -12.58
N LEU A 296 -1.56 3.42 -12.12
CA LEU A 296 -2.90 3.75 -12.63
C LEU A 296 -3.21 5.24 -12.46
N LEU A 297 -2.91 5.80 -11.28
CA LEU A 297 -3.09 7.24 -11.03
C LEU A 297 -2.16 8.10 -11.90
N ALA A 298 -0.92 7.68 -12.11
CA ALA A 298 0.04 8.39 -12.94
C ALA A 298 -0.34 8.38 -14.43
N VAL A 299 -0.83 7.24 -14.92
CA VAL A 299 -1.34 7.07 -16.29
C VAL A 299 -2.59 7.93 -16.49
N GLU A 300 -3.51 7.94 -15.53
CA GLU A 300 -4.68 8.83 -15.58
C GLU A 300 -4.26 10.31 -15.60
N ALA A 301 -3.30 10.72 -14.76
CA ALA A 301 -2.75 12.09 -14.77
C ALA A 301 -2.11 12.47 -16.12
N TRP A 302 -1.40 11.52 -16.73
CA TRP A 302 -0.80 11.70 -18.05
C TRP A 302 -1.87 11.82 -19.12
N LEU A 303 -2.85 10.91 -19.14
CA LEU A 303 -3.98 10.90 -20.09
C LEU A 303 -4.74 12.22 -20.08
N ILE A 304 -5.19 12.69 -18.91
CA ILE A 304 -5.95 13.94 -18.82
C ILE A 304 -5.11 15.15 -19.24
N THR A 305 -3.80 15.14 -18.95
CA THR A 305 -2.90 16.22 -19.37
C THR A 305 -2.73 16.23 -20.88
N MET A 306 -2.53 15.06 -21.50
CA MET A 306 -2.40 14.94 -22.96
C MET A 306 -3.69 15.36 -23.67
N ASN A 307 -4.85 14.97 -23.17
CA ASN A 307 -6.15 15.37 -23.72
C ASN A 307 -6.40 16.88 -23.54
N LYS A 308 -6.16 17.44 -22.34
CA LYS A 308 -6.44 18.86 -22.05
C LYS A 308 -5.61 19.83 -22.90
N PHE A 309 -4.37 19.46 -23.20
CA PHE A 309 -3.45 20.27 -24.00
C PHE A 309 -3.36 19.80 -25.46
N GLU A 310 -4.22 18.86 -25.88
CA GLU A 310 -4.28 18.30 -27.23
C GLU A 310 -2.91 17.85 -27.78
N LEU A 311 -2.04 17.33 -26.91
CA LEU A 311 -0.66 16.99 -27.26
C LEU A 311 -0.56 15.69 -28.08
N LEU A 312 -1.49 14.76 -27.85
CA LEU A 312 -1.55 13.46 -28.51
C LEU A 312 -3.02 13.08 -28.75
N LYS A 313 -3.31 12.47 -29.90
CA LYS A 313 -4.62 11.87 -30.17
C LYS A 313 -4.66 10.47 -29.57
N LEU A 314 -5.40 10.30 -28.48
CA LEU A 314 -5.47 9.07 -27.70
C LEU A 314 -6.76 8.33 -28.01
N PHE A 315 -6.88 7.65 -29.15
CA PHE A 315 -8.08 6.84 -29.43
C PHE A 315 -8.05 5.50 -28.68
N PRO A 316 -9.16 5.07 -28.04
CA PRO A 316 -10.50 5.68 -28.00
C PRO A 316 -10.71 6.73 -26.88
N LEU A 317 -9.72 6.94 -26.02
CA LEU A 317 -9.78 7.78 -24.81
C LEU A 317 -9.75 9.32 -25.02
N GLN A 318 -9.96 9.82 -26.24
CA GLN A 318 -9.75 11.25 -26.55
C GLN A 318 -10.72 12.16 -25.79
N ASN A 319 -11.94 11.68 -25.55
CA ASN A 319 -13.02 12.44 -24.92
C ASN A 319 -13.11 12.20 -23.41
N HIS A 320 -12.17 11.44 -22.82
CA HIS A 320 -12.21 11.12 -21.40
C HIS A 320 -11.97 12.37 -20.55
N ILE A 321 -12.98 12.73 -19.74
CA ILE A 321 -12.94 13.86 -18.80
C ILE A 321 -13.40 13.35 -17.44
N PRO A 322 -12.48 13.11 -16.48
CA PRO A 322 -12.87 12.66 -15.15
C PRO A 322 -13.50 13.79 -14.34
N SER A 323 -14.24 13.41 -13.30
CA SER A 323 -14.82 14.37 -12.36
C SER A 323 -13.74 15.20 -11.66
N ASN A 324 -14.08 16.45 -11.30
CA ASN A 324 -13.18 17.34 -10.56
C ASN A 324 -12.59 16.67 -9.30
N ILE A 325 -13.37 15.84 -8.62
CA ILE A 325 -13.00 15.14 -7.40
C ILE A 325 -11.89 14.10 -7.66
N VAL A 326 -11.96 13.39 -8.77
CA VAL A 326 -10.91 12.44 -9.20
C VAL A 326 -9.64 13.20 -9.59
N ILE A 327 -9.77 14.34 -10.27
CA ILE A 327 -8.62 15.19 -10.61
C ILE A 327 -7.91 15.69 -9.32
N PHE A 328 -8.68 16.09 -8.30
CA PHE A 328 -8.12 16.43 -6.98
C PHE A 328 -7.46 15.24 -6.29
N GLN A 329 -8.05 14.04 -6.36
CA GLN A 329 -7.44 12.83 -5.82
C GLN A 329 -6.06 12.58 -6.45
N ILE A 330 -5.98 12.62 -7.78
CA ILE A 330 -4.73 12.44 -8.52
C ILE A 330 -3.71 13.50 -8.11
N ALA A 331 -4.13 14.78 -8.09
CA ALA A 331 -3.28 15.89 -7.72
C ALA A 331 -2.72 15.77 -6.29
N LEU A 332 -3.54 15.35 -5.33
CA LEU A 332 -3.14 15.21 -3.94
C LEU A 332 -2.22 14.01 -3.72
N ILE A 333 -2.54 12.86 -4.32
CA ILE A 333 -1.75 11.62 -4.15
C ILE A 333 -0.42 11.71 -4.89
N LEU A 334 -0.41 12.07 -6.17
CA LEU A 334 0.85 12.23 -6.92
C LEU A 334 1.61 13.48 -6.47
N GLY A 335 0.90 14.54 -6.11
CA GLY A 335 1.49 15.78 -5.62
C GLY A 335 2.24 15.61 -4.31
N ILE A 336 1.72 14.87 -3.33
CA ILE A 336 2.46 14.64 -2.08
C ILE A 336 3.74 13.84 -2.32
N LEU A 337 3.72 12.88 -3.25
CA LEU A 337 4.91 12.14 -3.62
C LEU A 337 5.92 13.06 -4.31
N LEU A 338 5.49 13.90 -5.26
CA LEU A 338 6.33 14.91 -5.90
C LEU A 338 6.95 15.88 -4.89
N ILE A 339 6.17 16.33 -3.90
CA ILE A 339 6.65 17.13 -2.77
C ILE A 339 7.79 16.40 -2.04
N GLY A 340 7.61 15.10 -1.73
CA GLY A 340 8.65 14.28 -1.11
C GLY A 340 9.92 14.17 -1.96
N ILE A 341 9.79 14.04 -3.28
CA ILE A 341 10.92 13.99 -4.23
C ILE A 341 11.71 15.30 -4.17
N VAL A 342 11.03 16.44 -4.34
CA VAL A 342 11.66 17.78 -4.36
C VAL A 342 12.27 18.12 -3.00
N LEU A 343 11.62 17.77 -1.90
CA LEU A 343 12.12 18.03 -0.54
C LEU A 343 13.27 17.11 -0.12
N SER A 344 13.50 16.01 -0.82
CA SER A 344 14.42 14.96 -0.40
C SER A 344 15.84 15.41 0.00
N PRO A 345 16.55 16.33 -0.68
CA PRO A 345 17.86 16.79 -0.21
C PRO A 345 17.79 17.48 1.16
N PHE A 346 16.75 18.28 1.39
CA PHE A 346 16.55 19.00 2.65
C PHE A 346 16.07 18.08 3.78
N LEU A 347 15.22 17.11 3.45
CA LEU A 347 14.77 16.08 4.38
C LEU A 347 15.95 15.22 4.86
N ILE A 348 16.82 14.76 3.95
CA ILE A 348 18.04 14.04 4.29
C ILE A 348 18.96 14.91 5.17
N ARG A 349 19.10 16.21 4.83
CA ARG A 349 19.87 17.16 5.64
C ARG A 349 19.31 17.31 7.06
N SER A 350 17.98 17.40 7.19
CA SER A 350 17.26 17.46 8.48
C SER A 350 17.61 16.23 9.33
N ARG A 351 17.51 15.03 8.75
CA ARG A 351 17.85 13.78 9.45
C ARG A 351 19.30 13.75 9.92
N ARG A 352 20.25 14.15 9.07
CA ARG A 352 21.68 14.23 9.44
C ARG A 352 21.90 15.18 10.62
N LEU A 353 21.21 16.31 10.68
CA LEU A 353 21.29 17.24 11.81
C LEU A 353 20.64 16.69 13.08
N ALA A 354 19.55 15.93 12.94
CA ALA A 354 18.88 15.29 14.07
C ALA A 354 19.74 14.21 14.73
N GLN A 355 20.56 13.50 13.96
CA GLN A 355 21.48 12.45 14.43
C GLN A 355 22.76 12.96 15.10
N GLN A 356 23.03 14.27 15.07
CA GLN A 356 24.22 14.83 15.73
C GLN A 356 24.05 14.85 17.26
N PRO A 357 24.99 14.27 18.04
CA PRO A 357 24.91 14.21 19.49
C PRO A 357 24.98 15.62 20.07
N THR A 358 23.98 15.99 20.87
CA THR A 358 23.82 17.33 21.44
C THR A 358 24.89 17.66 22.48
N TRP A 359 25.38 16.66 23.22
CA TRP A 359 26.37 16.84 24.29
C TRP A 359 27.80 17.08 23.80
N LYS A 360 28.13 16.70 22.55
CA LYS A 360 29.46 16.94 21.97
C LYS A 360 29.65 18.36 21.43
N ASN A 361 28.56 19.10 21.23
CA ASN A 361 28.62 20.45 20.68
C ASN A 361 28.55 21.48 21.83
N LYS A 362 29.69 22.15 22.09
CA LYS A 362 29.75 23.37 22.93
C LYS A 362 28.75 24.47 22.49
N HIS A 363 28.23 24.40 21.27
CA HIS A 363 27.30 25.35 20.65
C HIS A 363 25.92 24.73 20.36
N THR A 364 25.22 24.25 21.39
CA THR A 364 23.87 23.65 21.23
C THR A 364 22.86 24.63 20.60
N ARG A 365 23.01 25.94 20.86
CA ARG A 365 22.18 27.01 20.29
C ARG A 365 22.29 27.06 18.76
N ASP A 366 23.50 26.93 18.22
CA ASP A 366 23.73 26.97 16.78
C ASP A 366 23.16 25.75 16.05
N LEU A 367 23.24 24.57 16.67
CA LEU A 367 22.62 23.36 16.12
C LEU A 367 21.10 23.51 16.05
N ASN A 368 20.47 24.04 17.09
CA ASN A 368 19.03 24.31 17.09
C ASN A 368 18.64 25.36 16.05
N ASN A 369 19.43 26.42 15.88
CA ASN A 369 19.22 27.41 14.83
C ASN A 369 19.32 26.80 13.43
N ARG A 370 20.30 25.90 13.19
CA ARG A 370 20.43 25.15 11.93
C ARG A 370 19.22 24.24 11.67
N LYS A 371 18.74 23.52 12.69
CA LYS A 371 17.52 22.70 12.59
C LYS A 371 16.30 23.55 12.22
N LYS A 372 16.13 24.71 12.87
CA LYS A 372 15.05 25.67 12.57
C LYS A 372 15.15 26.21 11.14
N LYS A 373 16.35 26.59 10.68
CA LYS A 373 16.57 27.06 9.30
C LYS A 373 16.22 26.02 8.25
N VAL A 374 16.68 24.76 8.42
CA VAL A 374 16.34 23.66 7.49
C VAL A 374 14.85 23.38 7.51
N ALA A 375 14.22 23.37 8.69
CA ALA A 375 12.77 23.20 8.80
C ALA A 375 12.00 24.32 8.09
N PHE A 376 12.40 25.59 8.25
CA PHE A 376 11.81 26.71 7.52
C PHE A 376 11.88 26.53 6.01
N ILE A 377 13.03 26.10 5.48
CA ILE A 377 13.20 25.81 4.05
C ILE A 377 12.25 24.69 3.61
N ILE A 378 12.15 23.60 4.39
CA ILE A 378 11.24 22.49 4.09
C ILE A 378 9.79 22.99 4.01
N TYR A 379 9.30 23.74 5.01
CA TYR A 379 7.94 24.26 4.99
C TYR A 379 7.71 25.26 3.85
N PHE A 380 8.67 26.15 3.59
CA PHE A 380 8.59 27.11 2.50
C PHE A 380 8.50 26.43 1.12
N ILE A 381 9.38 25.46 0.85
CA ILE A 381 9.33 24.69 -0.41
C ILE A 381 8.04 23.88 -0.48
N THR A 382 7.53 23.34 0.64
CA THR A 382 6.24 22.64 0.67
C THR A 382 5.11 23.56 0.18
N VAL A 383 5.05 24.80 0.68
CA VAL A 383 4.03 25.79 0.26
C VAL A 383 4.17 26.13 -1.22
N LEU A 384 5.39 26.34 -1.72
CA LEU A 384 5.63 26.58 -3.15
C LEU A 384 5.15 25.41 -4.01
N MET A 385 5.43 24.18 -3.60
CA MET A 385 5.01 22.99 -4.34
C MET A 385 3.49 22.79 -4.33
N ILE A 386 2.80 23.09 -3.21
CA ILE A 386 1.34 23.12 -3.17
C ILE A 386 0.82 24.14 -4.19
N GLY A 387 1.43 25.34 -4.26
CA GLY A 387 1.18 26.34 -5.30
C GLY A 387 1.31 25.78 -6.72
N SER A 388 2.43 25.11 -7.02
CA SER A 388 2.71 24.51 -8.34
C SER A 388 1.71 23.43 -8.72
N ILE A 389 1.30 22.57 -7.78
CA ILE A 389 0.24 21.57 -8.01
C ILE A 389 -1.09 22.28 -8.31
N GLY A 390 -1.39 23.36 -7.60
CA GLY A 390 -2.55 24.20 -7.88
C GLY A 390 -2.52 24.82 -9.29
N LEU A 391 -1.35 25.22 -9.79
CA LEU A 391 -1.20 25.72 -11.16
C LEU A 391 -1.51 24.63 -12.21
N TRP A 392 -1.13 23.38 -11.95
CA TRP A 392 -1.49 22.26 -12.82
C TRP A 392 -2.99 21.95 -12.79
N LEU A 393 -3.66 22.11 -11.64
CA LEU A 393 -5.11 21.91 -11.51
C LEU A 393 -5.97 22.95 -12.23
N ARG A 394 -5.49 24.21 -12.29
CA ARG A 394 -6.27 25.36 -12.77
C ARG A 394 -6.85 25.19 -14.18
N PRO A 395 -6.13 24.68 -15.20
CA PRO A 395 -6.68 24.42 -16.53
C PRO A 395 -7.84 23.43 -16.54
N PHE A 396 -7.89 22.48 -15.61
CA PHE A 396 -8.95 21.47 -15.57
C PHE A 396 -10.23 22.01 -14.93
N LEU A 397 -10.10 22.83 -13.88
CA LEU A 397 -11.24 23.36 -13.12
C LEU A 397 -11.84 24.64 -13.71
N ASN A 398 -11.10 25.33 -14.59
CA ASN A 398 -11.40 26.69 -15.10
C ASN A 398 -11.56 27.77 -14.00
N ILE A 399 -11.27 27.44 -12.74
CA ILE A 399 -11.33 28.29 -11.55
C ILE A 399 -10.09 27.97 -10.70
N ASP A 400 -9.63 28.90 -9.87
CA ASP A 400 -8.54 28.62 -8.94
C ASP A 400 -8.91 27.45 -8.00
N PRO A 401 -8.05 26.44 -7.83
CA PRO A 401 -8.39 25.22 -7.08
C PRO A 401 -8.72 25.49 -5.61
N TYR A 402 -8.11 26.52 -5.02
CA TYR A 402 -8.35 26.91 -3.64
C TYR A 402 -9.73 27.54 -3.45
N THR A 403 -10.14 28.41 -4.38
CA THR A 403 -11.48 29.02 -4.34
C THR A 403 -12.55 27.97 -4.67
N TRP A 404 -12.27 27.06 -5.60
CA TRP A 404 -13.13 25.90 -5.86
C TRP A 404 -13.31 25.06 -4.59
N THR A 405 -12.23 24.74 -3.88
CA THR A 405 -12.29 23.93 -2.65
C THR A 405 -13.09 24.61 -1.55
N LEU A 406 -12.87 25.90 -1.32
CA LEU A 406 -13.63 26.67 -0.33
C LEU A 406 -15.12 26.77 -0.71
N GLY A 407 -15.40 27.05 -1.99
CA GLY A 407 -16.76 27.06 -2.54
C GLY A 407 -17.44 25.70 -2.32
N PHE A 408 -16.76 24.61 -2.67
CA PHE A 408 -17.26 23.24 -2.48
C PHE A 408 -17.58 22.93 -1.02
N VAL A 409 -16.73 23.31 -0.07
CA VAL A 409 -17.01 23.05 1.36
C VAL A 409 -18.18 23.89 1.87
N ILE A 410 -18.28 25.16 1.46
CA ILE A 410 -19.29 26.10 1.97
C ILE A 410 -20.66 25.90 1.32
N GLU A 411 -20.70 25.35 0.10
CA GLU A 411 -21.91 25.13 -0.70
C GLU A 411 -23.02 24.40 0.09
N LYS A 412 -22.65 23.41 0.90
CA LYS A 412 -23.60 22.61 1.68
C LYS A 412 -23.31 22.68 3.17
N LYS A 413 -24.36 22.99 3.97
CA LYS A 413 -24.30 22.97 5.44
C LYS A 413 -23.82 21.63 6.00
N ALA A 414 -24.16 20.52 5.35
CA ALA A 414 -23.71 19.18 5.72
C ALA A 414 -22.18 19.04 5.70
N ARG A 415 -21.50 19.62 4.69
CA ARG A 415 -20.03 19.56 4.56
C ARG A 415 -19.34 20.35 5.68
N ILE A 416 -19.86 21.53 6.00
CA ILE A 416 -19.38 22.34 7.14
C ILE A 416 -19.57 21.59 8.47
N PHE A 417 -20.77 21.03 8.68
CA PHE A 417 -21.06 20.21 9.87
C PHE A 417 -20.09 19.03 9.98
N LEU A 418 -19.83 18.32 8.89
CA LEU A 418 -18.87 17.20 8.86
C LEU A 418 -17.44 17.66 9.22
N CYS A 419 -16.97 18.82 8.75
CA CYS A 419 -15.68 19.37 9.17
C CYS A 419 -15.62 19.60 10.69
N ILE A 420 -16.65 20.23 11.26
CA ILE A 420 -16.72 20.49 12.70
C ILE A 420 -16.79 19.18 13.48
N TYR A 421 -17.60 18.23 13.01
CA TYR A 421 -17.75 16.89 13.59
C TYR A 421 -16.42 16.14 13.62
N TRP A 422 -15.69 16.09 12.50
CA TRP A 422 -14.39 15.41 12.44
C TRP A 422 -13.34 16.07 13.31
N ILE A 423 -13.26 17.42 13.33
CA ILE A 423 -12.33 18.13 14.22
C ILE A 423 -12.68 17.82 15.68
N GLY A 424 -13.96 17.90 16.05
CA GLY A 424 -14.43 17.57 17.39
C GLY A 424 -14.09 16.14 17.81
N LEU A 425 -14.30 15.16 16.93
CA LEU A 425 -13.94 13.76 17.16
C LEU A 425 -12.44 13.55 17.32
N ILE A 426 -11.60 14.19 16.49
CA ILE A 426 -10.15 14.06 16.60
C ILE A 426 -9.67 14.65 17.93
N VAL A 427 -10.14 15.84 18.30
CA VAL A 427 -9.78 16.48 19.58
C VAL A 427 -10.24 15.63 20.77
N LEU A 428 -11.50 15.17 20.76
CA LEU A 428 -12.05 14.34 21.82
C LEU A 428 -11.31 13.00 21.93
N SER A 429 -11.07 12.33 20.81
CA SER A 429 -10.40 11.02 20.80
C SER A 429 -8.94 11.12 21.27
N LEU A 430 -8.20 12.15 20.84
CA LEU A 430 -6.83 12.38 21.33
C LEU A 430 -6.82 12.72 22.82
N GLY A 431 -7.75 13.55 23.29
CA GLY A 431 -7.90 13.89 24.71
C GLY A 431 -8.19 12.65 25.57
N LEU A 432 -9.17 11.84 25.16
CA LEU A 432 -9.51 10.58 25.82
C LEU A 432 -8.36 9.58 25.78
N PHE A 433 -7.67 9.45 24.64
CA PHE A 433 -6.52 8.55 24.51
C PHE A 433 -5.39 8.93 25.46
N ILE A 434 -5.06 10.23 25.55
CA ILE A 434 -4.03 10.72 26.47
C ILE A 434 -4.44 10.47 27.92
N GLN A 435 -5.69 10.79 28.29
CA GLN A 435 -6.20 10.57 29.65
C GLN A 435 -6.19 9.09 30.04
N LEU A 436 -6.65 8.21 29.14
CA LEU A 436 -6.67 6.77 29.38
C LEU A 436 -5.26 6.18 29.44
N SER A 437 -4.35 6.63 28.58
CA SER A 437 -2.94 6.21 28.56
C SER A 437 -2.22 6.61 29.85
N GLN A 438 -2.53 7.79 30.40
CA GLN A 438 -2.00 8.22 31.69
C GLN A 438 -2.62 7.46 32.87
N ALA A 439 -3.93 7.18 32.83
CA ALA A 439 -4.65 6.49 33.91
C ALA A 439 -4.35 4.99 34.00
N ARG A 440 -4.12 4.31 32.88
CA ARG A 440 -3.78 2.88 32.85
C ARG A 440 -2.40 2.69 32.20
N LYS A 441 -1.44 2.26 33.01
CA LYS A 441 -0.02 2.20 32.63
C LYS A 441 0.30 1.22 31.49
N ILE A 442 -0.55 0.23 31.19
CA ILE A 442 -0.25 -0.79 30.16
C ILE A 442 -1.55 -1.26 29.47
N TYR A 443 -1.85 -0.72 28.28
CA TYR A 443 -2.78 -1.35 27.34
C TYR A 443 -2.02 -2.23 26.35
N SER A 444 -2.61 -3.37 25.98
CA SER A 444 -2.07 -4.20 24.90
C SER A 444 -2.06 -3.41 23.58
N LEU A 445 -1.05 -3.64 22.74
CA LEU A 445 -0.93 -3.00 21.42
C LEU A 445 -2.20 -3.20 20.57
N ASN A 446 -2.82 -4.38 20.65
CA ASN A 446 -4.06 -4.67 19.94
C ASN A 446 -5.21 -3.76 20.40
N THR A 447 -5.36 -3.54 21.71
CA THR A 447 -6.38 -2.63 22.24
C THR A 447 -6.17 -1.21 21.71
N LYS A 448 -4.92 -0.72 21.71
CA LYS A 448 -4.58 0.59 21.15
C LYS A 448 -4.91 0.68 19.66
N ARG A 449 -4.55 -0.33 18.86
CA ARG A 449 -4.90 -0.36 17.42
C ARG A 449 -6.41 -0.39 17.20
N LYS A 450 -7.14 -1.26 17.90
CA LYS A 450 -8.60 -1.38 17.73
C LYS A 450 -9.37 -0.14 18.17
N TYR A 451 -8.84 0.65 19.11
CA TYR A 451 -9.37 1.98 19.42
C TYR A 451 -9.45 2.88 18.17
N PHE A 452 -8.37 2.94 17.39
CA PHE A 452 -8.34 3.75 16.16
C PHE A 452 -9.13 3.13 15.00
N HIS A 453 -9.27 1.79 14.96
CA HIS A 453 -10.15 1.15 13.96
C HIS A 453 -11.61 1.49 14.23
N PHE A 454 -12.04 1.48 15.50
CA PHE A 454 -13.39 1.90 15.88
C PHE A 454 -13.60 3.42 15.68
N LEU A 455 -12.58 4.24 15.96
CA LEU A 455 -12.63 5.66 15.63
C LEU A 455 -12.81 5.88 14.11
N ALA A 456 -12.12 5.11 13.27
CA ALA A 456 -12.30 5.17 11.82
C ALA A 456 -13.74 4.85 11.41
N LEU A 457 -14.39 3.84 12.02
CA LEU A 457 -15.80 3.54 11.79
C LEU A 457 -16.71 4.75 12.10
N ILE A 458 -16.56 5.35 13.29
CA ILE A 458 -17.39 6.49 13.74
C ILE A 458 -17.13 7.75 12.90
N MET A 459 -15.88 7.94 12.46
CA MET A 459 -15.47 9.12 11.71
C MET A 459 -15.91 9.04 10.24
N PHE A 460 -15.71 7.89 9.60
CA PHE A 460 -15.89 7.73 8.15
C PHE A 460 -17.29 7.31 7.74
N MET A 461 -17.96 6.48 8.56
CA MET A 461 -19.28 5.96 8.18
C MET A 461 -20.33 7.08 8.03
N PRO A 462 -20.52 8.00 8.99
CA PRO A 462 -21.45 9.11 8.82
C PRO A 462 -21.02 10.06 7.70
N GLY A 463 -19.71 10.28 7.54
CA GLY A 463 -19.16 11.10 6.47
C GLY A 463 -19.58 10.62 5.08
N TYR A 464 -19.45 9.32 4.84
CA TYR A 464 -19.88 8.70 3.58
C TYR A 464 -21.40 8.74 3.39
N LEU A 465 -22.18 8.45 4.43
CA LEU A 465 -23.65 8.46 4.33
C LEU A 465 -24.25 9.84 4.07
N PHE A 466 -23.68 10.90 4.65
CA PHE A 466 -24.17 12.25 4.45
C PHE A 466 -23.66 12.87 3.15
N GLU A 467 -22.36 12.76 2.85
CA GLU A 467 -21.75 13.36 1.66
C GLU A 467 -20.61 12.47 1.12
N SER A 468 -20.96 11.44 0.33
CA SER A 468 -19.99 10.49 -0.26
C SER A 468 -18.90 11.16 -1.11
N ILE A 469 -19.28 12.15 -1.92
CA ILE A 469 -18.35 12.92 -2.77
C ILE A 469 -17.36 13.74 -1.92
N PHE A 470 -17.84 14.34 -0.82
CA PHE A 470 -16.97 15.08 0.09
C PHE A 470 -16.04 14.12 0.83
N MET A 471 -16.54 12.94 1.23
CA MET A 471 -15.74 11.89 1.86
C MET A 471 -14.60 11.43 0.96
N HIS A 472 -14.86 11.26 -0.35
CA HIS A 472 -13.83 10.90 -1.34
C HIS A 472 -12.68 11.91 -1.36
N LEU A 473 -13.00 13.22 -1.44
CA LEU A 473 -12.00 14.30 -1.40
C LEU A 473 -11.28 14.36 -0.05
N ALA A 474 -12.02 14.25 1.06
CA ALA A 474 -11.48 14.30 2.41
C ALA A 474 -10.48 13.15 2.65
N PHE A 475 -10.71 11.96 2.12
CA PHE A 475 -9.76 10.85 2.17
C PHE A 475 -8.46 11.16 1.42
N SER A 476 -8.53 11.79 0.25
CA SER A 476 -7.33 12.19 -0.50
C SER A 476 -6.50 13.23 0.26
N VAL A 477 -7.17 14.20 0.91
CA VAL A 477 -6.52 15.18 1.78
C VAL A 477 -5.89 14.49 2.99
N ALA A 478 -6.63 13.62 3.68
CA ALA A 478 -6.14 12.88 4.83
C ALA A 478 -4.92 12.02 4.47
N PHE A 479 -4.92 11.37 3.31
CA PHE A 479 -3.80 10.58 2.81
C PHE A 479 -2.56 11.46 2.59
N ALA A 480 -2.72 12.58 1.88
CA ALA A 480 -1.62 13.53 1.66
C ALA A 480 -1.05 14.05 2.99
N VAL A 481 -1.90 14.37 3.96
CA VAL A 481 -1.47 14.79 5.30
C VAL A 481 -0.73 13.69 6.03
N LEU A 482 -1.21 12.44 6.02
CA LEU A 482 -0.51 11.33 6.69
C LEU A 482 0.86 11.05 6.08
N ILE A 483 0.98 11.07 4.75
CA ILE A 483 2.28 10.93 4.08
C ILE A 483 3.21 12.10 4.42
N TYR A 484 2.70 13.33 4.49
CA TYR A 484 3.50 14.49 4.90
C TYR A 484 3.97 14.38 6.35
N LEU A 485 3.10 14.00 7.28
CA LEU A 485 3.45 13.76 8.68
C LEU A 485 4.50 12.67 8.80
N GLU A 486 4.43 11.64 7.95
CA GLU A 486 5.43 10.59 7.88
C GLU A 486 6.80 11.11 7.41
N TYR A 487 6.85 12.05 6.46
CA TYR A 487 8.08 12.76 6.12
C TYR A 487 8.65 13.53 7.31
N LEU A 488 7.81 14.31 8.01
CA LEU A 488 8.25 15.10 9.17
C LEU A 488 8.78 14.19 10.29
N ARG A 489 8.10 13.08 10.57
CA ARG A 489 8.50 12.07 11.56
C ARG A 489 9.81 11.41 11.17
N TYR A 490 9.87 10.80 9.98
CA TYR A 490 11.00 10.00 9.55
C TYR A 490 12.31 10.83 9.49
N PHE A 491 12.22 12.03 8.91
CA PHE A 491 13.34 12.95 8.78
C PHE A 491 13.55 13.87 10.00
N ALA A 492 12.80 13.64 11.07
CA ALA A 492 12.88 14.36 12.35
C ALA A 492 12.88 15.89 12.19
N VAL A 493 11.97 16.40 11.37
CA VAL A 493 11.84 17.83 11.03
C VAL A 493 11.33 18.60 12.25
N PHE A 494 11.99 19.70 12.60
CA PHE A 494 11.61 20.53 13.74
C PHE A 494 10.30 21.33 13.45
N PRO A 495 9.41 21.55 14.44
CA PRO A 495 9.43 21.01 15.80
C PRO A 495 8.72 19.64 15.95
N LEU A 496 7.93 19.24 14.95
CA LEU A 496 6.94 18.17 15.07
C LEU A 496 7.52 16.75 15.03
N GLY A 497 8.64 16.54 14.32
CA GLY A 497 9.15 15.20 14.01
C GLY A 497 9.42 14.33 15.23
N LYS A 498 9.92 14.91 16.34
CA LYS A 498 10.13 14.17 17.59
C LYS A 498 8.80 13.74 18.24
N GLN A 499 7.83 14.65 18.31
CA GLN A 499 6.53 14.39 18.94
C GLN A 499 5.78 13.30 18.18
N LEU A 500 5.77 13.39 16.84
CA LEU A 500 5.18 12.38 15.96
C LEU A 500 5.84 11.01 16.15
N HIS A 501 7.18 10.96 16.27
CA HIS A 501 7.89 9.70 16.45
C HIS A 501 7.53 9.03 17.78
N VAL A 502 7.50 9.80 18.88
CA VAL A 502 7.11 9.27 20.20
C VAL A 502 5.68 8.76 20.18
N PHE A 503 4.74 9.55 19.67
CA PHE A 503 3.33 9.16 19.61
C PHE A 503 3.12 7.89 18.76
N LEU A 504 3.65 7.86 17.53
CA LEU A 504 3.44 6.73 16.62
C LEU A 504 4.22 5.47 17.04
N SER A 505 5.31 5.61 17.79
CA SER A 505 6.09 4.47 18.27
C SER A 505 5.31 3.54 19.20
N GLU A 506 4.26 4.04 19.86
CA GLU A 506 3.41 3.25 20.75
C GLU A 506 2.53 2.21 20.03
N PHE A 507 2.45 2.29 18.71
CA PHE A 507 1.55 1.49 17.87
C PHE A 507 2.29 0.55 16.92
N LEU A 508 3.63 0.55 16.95
CA LEU A 508 4.45 -0.24 16.04
C LEU A 508 4.38 -1.74 16.37
N ASP A 509 4.17 -2.54 15.33
CA ASP A 509 4.26 -4.00 15.40
C ASP A 509 5.32 -4.54 14.42
N SER A 510 5.37 -5.85 14.24
CA SER A 510 6.33 -6.50 13.34
C SER A 510 6.14 -6.11 11.87
N ARG A 511 4.96 -5.63 11.46
CA ARG A 511 4.67 -5.21 10.09
C ARG A 511 5.32 -3.85 9.77
N ASP A 512 5.56 -3.04 10.80
CA ASP A 512 6.26 -1.75 10.71
C ASP A 512 7.77 -1.87 11.02
N SER A 513 8.41 -2.97 10.63
CA SER A 513 9.85 -3.21 10.87
C SER A 513 10.78 -2.27 10.09
N GLY A 514 10.25 -1.62 9.04
CA GLY A 514 10.96 -0.71 8.17
C GLY A 514 11.06 0.72 8.71
N PRO A 515 11.71 1.62 7.95
CA PRO A 515 11.75 3.04 8.27
C PRO A 515 10.36 3.71 8.25
N CYS A 516 9.45 3.23 7.41
CA CYS A 516 8.11 3.78 7.21
C CYS A 516 7.09 3.09 8.13
N ILE A 517 6.19 3.87 8.74
CA ILE A 517 5.06 3.35 9.53
C ILE A 517 3.85 3.20 8.60
N LEU A 518 3.60 1.98 8.12
CA LEU A 518 2.57 1.69 7.13
C LEU A 518 1.23 1.37 7.75
N SER A 519 1.17 0.86 8.99
CA SER A 519 -0.08 0.40 9.61
C SER A 519 -1.23 1.44 9.57
N HIS A 520 -0.94 2.71 9.86
CA HIS A 520 -1.93 3.79 9.84
C HIS A 520 -2.28 4.24 8.42
N ILE A 521 -1.30 4.21 7.52
CA ILE A 521 -1.50 4.53 6.10
C ILE A 521 -2.42 3.48 5.48
N TYR A 522 -2.16 2.19 5.72
CA TYR A 522 -3.01 1.11 5.22
C TYR A 522 -4.39 1.10 5.84
N LEU A 523 -4.56 1.45 7.12
CA LEU A 523 -5.91 1.62 7.69
C LEU A 523 -6.70 2.68 6.91
N LEU A 524 -6.07 3.83 6.63
CA LEU A 524 -6.71 4.89 5.85
C LEU A 524 -6.97 4.45 4.41
N VAL A 525 -5.98 3.88 3.73
CA VAL A 525 -6.06 3.42 2.33
C VAL A 525 -7.08 2.29 2.19
N GLY A 526 -7.17 1.37 3.14
CA GLY A 526 -8.16 0.30 3.13
C GLY A 526 -9.60 0.84 3.19
N CYS A 527 -9.86 1.82 4.05
CA CYS A 527 -11.15 2.52 4.09
C CYS A 527 -11.39 3.37 2.83
N ALA A 528 -10.40 4.16 2.41
CA ALA A 528 -10.51 5.11 1.30
C ALA A 528 -10.59 4.42 -0.07
N GLY A 529 -9.85 3.32 -0.27
CA GLY A 529 -9.71 2.65 -1.56
C GLY A 529 -11.04 2.17 -2.13
N CYS A 530 -11.92 1.62 -1.27
CA CYS A 530 -13.26 1.21 -1.68
C CYS A 530 -14.11 2.39 -2.18
N ILE A 531 -13.94 3.58 -1.59
CA ILE A 531 -14.65 4.81 -1.96
C ILE A 531 -14.03 5.44 -3.21
N TRP A 532 -12.70 5.40 -3.34
CA TRP A 532 -11.99 5.85 -4.54
C TRP A 532 -12.31 5.01 -5.78
N LEU A 533 -12.58 3.71 -5.60
CA LEU A 533 -13.07 2.85 -6.68
C LEU A 533 -14.48 3.21 -7.14
N ASN A 534 -15.23 3.98 -6.34
CA ASN A 534 -16.56 4.52 -6.64
C ASN A 534 -17.49 3.50 -7.33
N GLY A 535 -17.81 2.42 -6.64
CA GLY A 535 -18.72 1.38 -7.12
C GLY A 535 -20.18 1.80 -7.07
N THR A 536 -21.04 1.14 -7.86
CA THR A 536 -22.50 1.42 -7.87
C THR A 536 -23.18 1.10 -6.54
N SER A 537 -22.71 0.06 -5.85
CA SER A 537 -23.27 -0.38 -4.59
C SER A 537 -22.70 0.40 -3.42
N THR A 538 -23.57 0.99 -2.61
CA THR A 538 -23.21 1.61 -1.32
C THR A 538 -22.39 0.65 -0.45
N LEU A 539 -22.73 -0.64 -0.46
CA LEU A 539 -22.05 -1.68 0.32
C LEU A 539 -20.63 -1.94 -0.16
N ALA A 540 -20.41 -1.91 -1.48
CA ALA A 540 -19.07 -2.03 -2.04
C ALA A 540 -18.20 -0.87 -1.52
N ASN A 541 -18.70 0.37 -1.62
CA ASN A 541 -17.94 1.55 -1.22
C ASN A 541 -17.61 1.60 0.28
N ILE A 542 -18.52 1.13 1.16
CA ILE A 542 -18.24 1.08 2.61
C ILE A 542 -17.50 -0.19 3.04
N SER A 543 -17.19 -1.11 2.13
CA SER A 543 -16.57 -2.40 2.45
C SER A 543 -15.27 -2.23 3.24
N GLY A 544 -14.45 -1.22 2.92
CA GLY A 544 -13.23 -0.94 3.68
C GLY A 544 -13.50 -0.48 5.11
N ILE A 545 -14.53 0.35 5.32
CA ILE A 545 -14.93 0.81 6.65
C ILE A 545 -15.48 -0.36 7.47
N PHE A 546 -16.30 -1.21 6.87
CA PHE A 546 -16.90 -2.38 7.54
C PHE A 546 -15.87 -3.45 7.86
N THR A 547 -15.03 -3.86 6.90
CA THR A 547 -13.99 -4.88 7.13
C THR A 547 -13.02 -4.47 8.22
N LEU A 548 -12.50 -3.25 8.20
CA LEU A 548 -11.45 -2.82 9.13
C LEU A 548 -12.01 -2.28 10.45
N GLY A 549 -13.05 -1.45 10.38
CA GLY A 549 -13.61 -0.78 11.55
C GLY A 549 -14.52 -1.68 12.40
N LEU A 550 -15.18 -2.65 11.78
CA LEU A 550 -16.16 -3.52 12.44
C LEU A 550 -15.72 -4.98 12.45
N GLY A 551 -15.46 -5.59 11.27
CA GLY A 551 -15.10 -6.99 11.14
C GLY A 551 -13.80 -7.37 11.87
N ASP A 552 -12.65 -6.90 11.38
CA ASP A 552 -11.31 -7.18 11.94
C ASP A 552 -11.19 -6.73 13.41
N ALA A 553 -11.85 -5.62 13.76
CA ALA A 553 -11.93 -5.17 15.15
C ALA A 553 -12.63 -6.20 16.06
N MET A 554 -13.84 -6.63 15.70
CA MET A 554 -14.63 -7.56 16.52
C MET A 554 -14.06 -8.97 16.50
N ALA A 555 -13.50 -9.42 15.37
CA ALA A 555 -12.83 -10.70 15.25
C ALA A 555 -11.67 -10.84 16.26
N SER A 556 -10.83 -9.80 16.36
CA SER A 556 -9.70 -9.81 17.30
C SER A 556 -10.13 -9.64 18.77
N ILE A 557 -11.14 -8.80 19.06
CA ILE A 557 -11.63 -8.60 20.43
C ILE A 557 -12.29 -9.87 20.97
N ILE A 558 -13.22 -10.44 20.20
CA ILE A 558 -13.96 -11.65 20.61
C ILE A 558 -13.05 -12.87 20.52
N GLY A 559 -12.24 -12.99 19.47
CA GLY A 559 -11.30 -14.10 19.33
C GLY A 559 -10.28 -14.18 20.46
N ARG A 560 -9.79 -13.04 20.97
CA ARG A 560 -8.87 -13.05 22.14
C ARG A 560 -9.58 -13.33 23.46
N LYS A 561 -10.82 -12.86 23.62
CA LYS A 561 -11.55 -12.96 24.89
C LYS A 561 -12.26 -14.32 25.06
N TYR A 562 -12.78 -14.88 23.97
CA TYR A 562 -13.63 -16.06 23.97
C TYR A 562 -13.15 -17.17 23.04
N GLY A 563 -12.17 -16.92 22.18
CA GLY A 563 -11.72 -17.90 21.19
C GLY A 563 -11.02 -19.09 21.84
N ARG A 564 -11.51 -20.29 21.53
CA ARG A 564 -10.96 -21.56 22.00
C ARG A 564 -10.46 -22.41 20.84
N HIS A 565 -11.15 -22.34 19.70
CA HIS A 565 -10.84 -23.14 18.52
C HIS A 565 -10.06 -22.30 17.52
N ARG A 566 -8.86 -22.75 17.14
CA ARG A 566 -8.01 -22.05 16.16
C ARG A 566 -8.15 -22.67 14.79
N TRP A 567 -8.04 -21.85 13.77
CA TRP A 567 -7.96 -22.32 12.39
C TRP A 567 -6.67 -23.13 12.17
N PRO A 568 -6.70 -24.23 11.39
CA PRO A 568 -5.51 -25.03 11.12
C PRO A 568 -4.37 -24.16 10.54
N GLY A 569 -3.23 -24.16 11.22
CA GLY A 569 -2.06 -23.37 10.84
C GLY A 569 -2.12 -21.89 11.21
N SER A 570 -3.27 -21.33 11.59
CA SER A 570 -3.37 -19.91 11.94
C SER A 570 -3.41 -19.68 13.46
N PHE A 571 -2.96 -18.49 13.87
CA PHE A 571 -3.15 -18.01 15.25
C PHE A 571 -4.56 -17.46 15.50
N LYS A 572 -5.37 -17.34 14.45
CA LYS A 572 -6.72 -16.79 14.49
C LYS A 572 -7.74 -17.86 14.88
N THR A 573 -8.82 -17.42 15.51
CA THR A 573 -9.83 -18.29 16.13
C THR A 573 -11.11 -18.33 15.31
N ILE A 574 -11.76 -19.50 15.26
CA ILE A 574 -13.06 -19.68 14.58
C ILE A 574 -14.11 -18.76 15.19
N GLU A 575 -14.14 -18.60 16.51
CA GLU A 575 -15.06 -17.69 17.19
C GLU A 575 -14.83 -16.22 16.78
N GLY A 576 -13.59 -15.86 16.46
CA GLY A 576 -13.24 -14.56 15.90
C GLY A 576 -13.80 -14.38 14.48
N SER A 577 -13.68 -15.38 13.62
CA SER A 577 -14.26 -15.34 12.26
C SER A 577 -15.81 -15.32 12.30
N ILE A 578 -16.44 -16.04 13.23
CA ILE A 578 -17.89 -15.96 13.44
C ILE A 578 -18.29 -14.53 13.88
N ALA A 579 -17.53 -13.94 14.81
CA ALA A 579 -17.76 -12.56 15.22
C ALA A 579 -17.59 -11.57 14.07
N PHE A 580 -16.59 -11.77 13.19
CA PHE A 580 -16.42 -10.98 11.97
C PHE A 580 -17.71 -10.95 11.15
N VAL A 581 -18.25 -12.12 10.84
CA VAL A 581 -19.48 -12.27 10.03
C VAL A 581 -20.67 -11.63 10.74
N VAL A 582 -20.93 -12.00 12.00
CA VAL A 582 -22.08 -11.52 12.76
C VAL A 582 -22.10 -10.00 12.86
N PHE A 583 -20.98 -9.36 13.20
CA PHE A 583 -20.95 -7.91 13.38
C PHE A 583 -21.06 -7.14 12.06
N ILE A 584 -20.47 -7.63 10.96
CA ILE A 584 -20.71 -7.03 9.65
C ILE A 584 -22.18 -7.16 9.25
N MET A 585 -22.80 -8.32 9.48
CA MET A 585 -24.23 -8.52 9.21
C MET A 585 -25.12 -7.60 10.06
N ILE A 586 -24.79 -7.37 11.33
CA ILE A 586 -25.50 -6.39 12.17
C ILE A 586 -25.34 -4.98 11.60
N GLY A 587 -24.13 -4.58 11.21
CA GLY A 587 -23.88 -3.27 10.60
C GLY A 587 -24.65 -3.08 9.29
N ALA A 588 -24.71 -4.13 8.47
CA ALA A 588 -25.53 -4.21 7.28
C ALA A 588 -27.02 -4.03 7.58
N VAL A 589 -27.59 -4.77 8.54
CA VAL A 589 -28.99 -4.63 8.93
C VAL A 589 -29.29 -3.23 9.43
N ILE A 590 -28.46 -2.65 10.30
CA ILE A 590 -28.62 -1.29 10.79
C ILE A 590 -28.64 -0.31 9.62
N LEU A 591 -27.70 -0.44 8.68
CA LEU A 591 -27.64 0.43 7.51
C LEU A 591 -28.88 0.29 6.62
N ASN A 592 -29.37 -0.93 6.40
CA ASN A 592 -30.59 -1.15 5.61
C ASN A 592 -31.83 -0.55 6.27
N LEU A 593 -31.89 -0.54 7.61
CA LEU A 593 -32.98 0.07 8.37
C LEU A 593 -32.93 1.60 8.41
N THR A 594 -31.73 2.19 8.33
CA THR A 594 -31.54 3.66 8.39
C THR A 594 -31.50 4.32 7.03
N ALA A 595 -31.28 3.56 5.96
CA ALA A 595 -31.26 4.07 4.60
C ALA A 595 -32.67 4.48 4.15
N SER A 596 -32.77 5.60 3.43
CA SER A 596 -34.02 6.12 2.87
C SER A 596 -34.68 5.17 1.86
N SER A 597 -33.90 4.24 1.31
CA SER A 597 -34.34 3.17 0.42
C SER A 597 -33.70 1.86 0.85
N ASN A 598 -34.45 0.76 0.79
CA ASN A 598 -33.92 -0.57 1.06
C ASN A 598 -32.72 -0.84 0.15
N ILE A 599 -31.54 -1.01 0.75
CA ILE A 599 -30.30 -1.34 0.05
C ILE A 599 -30.40 -2.77 -0.49
N TRP A 600 -31.10 -3.65 0.24
CA TRP A 600 -31.44 -4.99 -0.19
C TRP A 600 -32.95 -5.14 -0.35
N ALA A 601 -33.37 -5.49 -1.56
CA ALA A 601 -34.78 -5.73 -1.87
C ALA A 601 -35.18 -7.19 -1.55
N ASP A 602 -34.28 -8.16 -1.79
CA ASP A 602 -34.61 -9.58 -1.82
C ASP A 602 -33.73 -10.44 -0.91
N SER A 603 -34.27 -11.59 -0.48
CA SER A 603 -33.57 -12.59 0.34
C SER A 603 -32.32 -13.17 -0.35
N THR A 604 -32.31 -13.22 -1.67
CA THR A 604 -31.16 -13.68 -2.48
C THR A 604 -29.94 -12.77 -2.29
N GLN A 605 -30.15 -11.46 -2.25
CA GLN A 605 -29.06 -10.49 -2.09
C GLN A 605 -28.44 -10.54 -0.69
N TRP A 606 -29.27 -10.77 0.33
CA TRP A 606 -28.80 -11.02 1.69
C TRP A 606 -27.98 -12.30 1.78
N PHE A 607 -28.44 -13.38 1.15
CA PHE A 607 -27.70 -14.64 1.11
C PHE A 607 -26.34 -14.50 0.42
N SER A 608 -26.31 -13.88 -0.76
CA SER A 608 -25.07 -13.52 -1.47
C SER A 608 -24.12 -12.70 -0.60
N TYR A 609 -24.63 -11.69 0.11
CA TYR A 609 -23.79 -10.87 0.99
C TYR A 609 -23.22 -11.67 2.17
N ILE A 610 -23.98 -12.57 2.78
CA ILE A 610 -23.49 -13.47 3.85
C ILE A 610 -22.37 -14.37 3.31
N LEU A 611 -22.50 -14.91 2.09
CA LEU A 611 -21.46 -15.71 1.46
C LEU A 611 -20.18 -14.90 1.26
N VAL A 612 -20.30 -13.69 0.71
CA VAL A 612 -19.15 -12.78 0.53
C VAL A 612 -18.46 -12.51 1.86
N VAL A 613 -19.20 -12.11 2.89
CA VAL A 613 -18.64 -11.81 4.22
C VAL A 613 -17.99 -13.05 4.84
N SER A 614 -18.55 -14.24 4.61
CA SER A 614 -17.97 -15.52 5.07
C SER A 614 -16.64 -15.84 4.38
N VAL A 615 -16.53 -15.60 3.08
CA VAL A 615 -15.26 -15.76 2.33
C VAL A 615 -14.21 -14.78 2.83
N ILE A 616 -14.59 -13.54 3.12
CA ILE A 616 -13.66 -12.54 3.68
C ILE A 616 -13.23 -12.90 5.09
N ALA A 617 -14.13 -13.43 5.93
CA ALA A 617 -13.78 -13.93 7.27
C ALA A 617 -12.82 -15.12 7.20
N LEU A 618 -12.96 -16.00 6.19
CA LEU A 618 -12.03 -17.09 5.94
C LEU A 618 -10.68 -16.57 5.44
N LEU A 619 -10.66 -15.60 4.52
CA LEU A 619 -9.45 -14.97 4.03
C LEU A 619 -8.69 -14.28 5.17
N GLU A 620 -9.42 -13.57 6.05
CA GLU A 620 -8.88 -12.97 7.27
C GLU A 620 -8.23 -14.05 8.15
N ALA A 621 -8.89 -15.20 8.33
CA ALA A 621 -8.38 -16.28 9.16
C ALA A 621 -7.04 -16.87 8.68
N VAL A 622 -6.80 -16.90 7.36
CA VAL A 622 -5.62 -17.58 6.78
C VAL A 622 -4.53 -16.67 6.25
N THR A 623 -4.84 -15.40 5.96
CA THR A 623 -3.84 -14.46 5.45
C THR A 623 -2.85 -14.01 6.53
N TYR A 624 -1.56 -14.02 6.18
CA TYR A 624 -0.48 -13.46 7.00
C TYR A 624 -0.06 -12.06 6.54
N GLN A 625 -0.53 -11.64 5.37
CA GLN A 625 -0.25 -10.32 4.81
C GLN A 625 -0.98 -9.23 5.60
N ASN A 626 -0.80 -7.97 5.19
CA ASN A 626 -1.48 -6.87 5.84
C ASN A 626 -2.98 -6.87 5.50
N ASP A 627 -3.79 -7.33 6.47
CA ASP A 627 -5.25 -7.31 6.49
C ASP A 627 -5.84 -5.96 6.06
N ASN A 628 -5.22 -4.85 6.47
CA ASN A 628 -5.66 -3.49 6.13
C ASN A 628 -5.61 -3.18 4.62
N LEU A 629 -4.79 -3.90 3.84
CA LEU A 629 -4.69 -3.72 2.39
C LEU A 629 -5.55 -4.75 1.64
N ILE A 630 -5.49 -6.02 2.06
CA ILE A 630 -6.09 -7.14 1.32
C ILE A 630 -7.61 -7.20 1.52
N LEU A 631 -8.10 -7.20 2.77
CA LEU A 631 -9.51 -7.50 3.05
C LEU A 631 -10.49 -6.49 2.42
N PRO A 632 -10.23 -5.17 2.46
CA PRO A 632 -11.12 -4.18 1.84
C PRO A 632 -11.31 -4.40 0.34
N LEU A 633 -10.20 -4.58 -0.39
CA LEU A 633 -10.21 -4.70 -1.85
C LEU A 633 -10.84 -6.03 -2.31
N PHE A 634 -10.61 -7.12 -1.58
CA PHE A 634 -11.32 -8.38 -1.83
C PHE A 634 -12.80 -8.24 -1.55
N MET A 635 -13.20 -7.63 -0.42
CA MET A 635 -14.62 -7.47 -0.11
C MET A 635 -15.32 -6.60 -1.15
N TRP A 636 -14.72 -5.47 -1.54
CA TRP A 636 -15.24 -4.62 -2.62
C TRP A 636 -15.42 -5.40 -3.93
N SER A 637 -14.44 -6.22 -4.30
CA SER A 637 -14.50 -7.03 -5.53
C SER A 637 -15.62 -8.06 -5.45
N LEU A 638 -15.67 -8.85 -4.37
CA LEU A 638 -16.67 -9.91 -4.20
C LEU A 638 -18.11 -9.37 -4.15
N VAL A 639 -18.34 -8.24 -3.49
CA VAL A 639 -19.65 -7.57 -3.48
C VAL A 639 -20.08 -7.19 -4.90
N ASN A 640 -19.14 -6.71 -5.73
CA ASN A 640 -19.45 -6.36 -7.12
C ASN A 640 -19.61 -7.58 -8.03
N LEU A 641 -18.91 -8.68 -7.76
CA LEU A 641 -19.04 -9.93 -8.50
C LEU A 641 -20.37 -10.67 -8.25
N LYS A 642 -21.08 -10.35 -7.15
CA LYS A 642 -22.36 -10.97 -6.74
C LYS A 642 -22.29 -12.52 -6.76
N ILE A 643 -21.38 -13.07 -5.95
CA ILE A 643 -21.39 -14.51 -5.56
C ILE A 643 -22.74 -14.82 -4.94
#